data_AF-A0AA38SDF8-F1
#
_entry.id   AF-A0AA38SDF8-F1
#
_cell.length_a   1.000
_cell.length_b   1.000
_cell.length_c   1.000
_cell.angle_alpha   90.00
_cell.angle_beta   90.00
_cell.angle_gamma   90.00
#
_symmetry.space_group_name_H-M   'P 1'
#
loop_
_entity.id
_entity.type
_entity.pdbx_description
1 polymer ?
#
loop_
_entity_poly.entity_id
_entity_poly.type
_entity_poly.pdbx_seq_one_letter_code
_entity_poly.pdbx_strand_id
1 'polypeptide(L)'
;MVEYTKLRSSSPSNGRQEDAKPVEPRGGKEDVDLEQHERLLSQEGDDESEATEASPKRRSPSKWWLLALVPSAVVVIALLGVLLRQLLRRDDSNTVTGQTGTFRRPDSDYVLDPDWDYEATPTVRVYNWVIQDIVANPDGVFRPMLAINGKFPGELIECNEGDTIVVNVENRAVNATSIHWHGIFQNGTNWMDGTAGVTNCPIAHGRKFRYEFTIKGQAGTYFYHGHHAAQALDGLVGPIVIHSLADKEHQPQYATDRVVMLQDWYHDLSDILLKDTLSPGSEASPVPNGALINGANVVDCSLHPLRRCDSSTAYMPTFDLAPNEQHRLRFLNVGGFAWFEVSVDHHLSLPITEVDGIDVEPTADSSILVGPGQRYSVVLNANQTGAESFWLRARMLNHCFAENVLPEHGMSEAKAIVRYSSEGSAKTEAAVLPTTENDSGKYAVECKDKPTGTFIPTPPVSAPEYAHQSWYLRVNLEIGDWRLERGFLNKSTFRANLKSPTLHRLVEGLASNNESFQVEGVNTAAFDARHELVISSETVEVVDVVLQNFDEGNHPFHLHGAEMFILAAGHGYFPGYESLGLQPEGKGLLDPANASVVANPTRRDVATVEGFGWSLIRFVADNPGVWNFHCHMLWHAEAGMAMQFASRLDVLRTWAVPEESARLCEASVEELEKGATPKDSIFYGFDGTEAA
;
A
#
# COMPACT_ATOMS: atom_id res chain seq x y z
N MET A 1 13.05 14.21 -51.66
CA MET A 1 12.08 14.40 -52.75
C MET A 1 10.84 13.61 -52.36
N VAL A 2 9.63 14.15 -52.21
CA VAL A 2 9.12 15.53 -52.38
C VAL A 2 8.25 15.80 -51.13
N GLU A 3 8.65 16.63 -50.17
CA GLU A 3 8.56 18.11 -50.12
C GLU A 3 7.12 18.67 -50.00
N TYR A 4 6.88 19.52 -48.98
CA TYR A 4 5.60 20.14 -48.61
C TYR A 4 5.87 21.56 -48.07
N THR A 5 5.07 22.57 -48.43
CA THR A 5 5.42 24.00 -48.20
C THR A 5 4.26 24.89 -47.70
N LYS A 6 4.62 25.86 -46.85
CA LYS A 6 3.85 26.83 -46.04
C LYS A 6 2.88 27.78 -46.78
N LEU A 7 1.93 28.38 -46.02
CA LEU A 7 1.54 29.83 -45.84
C LEU A 7 0.31 29.86 -44.86
N ARG A 8 0.14 30.69 -43.80
CA ARG A 8 0.08 32.17 -43.57
C ARG A 8 -1.05 32.89 -44.35
N SER A 9 -1.85 33.84 -43.83
CA SER A 9 -2.13 34.41 -42.46
C SER A 9 -3.50 35.18 -42.52
N SER A 10 -4.05 36.05 -41.64
CA SER A 10 -3.54 37.15 -40.76
C SER A 10 -4.64 37.68 -39.76
N SER A 11 -4.35 38.77 -39.02
CA SER A 11 -5.19 39.52 -38.02
C SER A 11 -6.29 40.46 -38.64
N PRO A 12 -7.08 41.35 -37.95
CA PRO A 12 -6.79 42.12 -36.70
C PRO A 12 -7.95 42.49 -35.70
N SER A 13 -7.56 43.34 -34.73
CA SER A 13 -8.13 43.95 -33.50
C SER A 13 -9.37 44.87 -33.50
N ASN A 14 -9.86 45.16 -32.28
CA ASN A 14 -10.66 46.33 -31.80
C ASN A 14 -12.15 46.42 -32.25
N GLY A 15 -13.08 47.05 -31.52
CA GLY A 15 -13.04 47.70 -30.18
C GLY A 15 -14.07 48.85 -30.07
N ARG A 16 -14.51 49.22 -28.85
CA ARG A 16 -15.57 50.22 -28.48
C ARG A 16 -17.06 49.82 -28.74
N GLN A 17 -18.09 50.44 -28.15
CA GLN A 17 -18.33 51.18 -26.87
C GLN A 17 -19.84 51.59 -26.80
N GLU A 18 -20.38 51.83 -25.60
CA GLU A 18 -21.62 52.58 -25.27
C GLU A 18 -23.05 52.03 -25.61
N ASP A 19 -23.85 51.94 -24.53
CA ASP A 19 -25.25 52.35 -24.34
C ASP A 19 -26.29 52.33 -25.48
N ALA A 20 -27.44 51.65 -25.22
CA ALA A 20 -28.67 52.33 -24.74
C ALA A 20 -29.87 51.38 -24.47
N LYS A 21 -30.76 51.80 -23.56
CA LYS A 21 -32.20 51.38 -23.48
C LYS A 21 -33.01 52.17 -24.56
N PRO A 22 -34.34 51.97 -24.84
CA PRO A 22 -35.37 51.35 -24.01
C PRO A 22 -36.56 50.61 -24.73
N VAL A 23 -37.61 50.34 -23.93
CA VAL A 23 -39.04 50.12 -24.22
C VAL A 23 -39.56 48.71 -24.59
N GLU A 24 -40.44 48.26 -23.70
CA GLU A 24 -41.49 47.23 -23.69
C GLU A 24 -42.60 47.45 -24.78
N PRO A 25 -43.78 46.74 -24.88
CA PRO A 25 -44.67 46.39 -23.75
C PRO A 25 -45.62 45.15 -23.83
N ARG A 26 -46.25 44.84 -22.67
CA ARG A 26 -47.48 44.01 -22.43
C ARG A 26 -47.35 42.49 -22.63
N GLY A 27 -47.98 41.62 -21.82
CA GLY A 27 -48.80 41.80 -20.59
C GLY A 27 -49.83 40.65 -20.44
N GLY A 28 -50.39 40.32 -19.27
CA GLY A 28 -50.22 40.81 -17.89
C GLY A 28 -51.38 40.34 -16.96
N LYS A 29 -51.39 40.78 -15.69
CA LYS A 29 -52.43 40.54 -14.64
C LYS A 29 -52.50 39.11 -14.04
N GLU A 30 -53.00 38.88 -12.83
CA GLU A 30 -53.71 39.78 -11.87
C GLU A 30 -53.32 39.49 -10.40
N ASP A 31 -53.58 40.44 -9.49
CA ASP A 31 -53.19 40.41 -8.06
C ASP A 31 -54.15 39.62 -7.14
N VAL A 32 -53.70 39.29 -5.92
CA VAL A 32 -54.29 39.74 -4.62
C VAL A 32 -53.41 39.26 -3.45
N ASP A 33 -53.39 40.04 -2.36
CA ASP A 33 -52.47 39.99 -1.22
C ASP A 33 -53.20 39.67 0.12
N LEU A 34 -52.44 39.60 1.22
CA LEU A 34 -52.77 39.84 2.66
C LEU A 34 -52.52 38.70 3.66
N GLU A 35 -51.79 39.06 4.72
CA GLU A 35 -51.56 38.31 5.98
C GLU A 35 -52.73 38.47 6.98
N GLN A 36 -52.81 37.63 8.04
CA GLN A 36 -52.47 38.00 9.44
C GLN A 36 -52.98 37.01 10.54
N HIS A 37 -52.03 36.62 11.42
CA HIS A 37 -52.08 36.48 12.90
C HIS A 37 -53.22 35.75 13.67
N GLU A 38 -52.77 34.80 14.51
CA GLU A 38 -53.18 34.41 15.89
C GLU A 38 -54.61 34.64 16.44
N ARG A 39 -55.21 33.62 17.12
CA ARG A 39 -55.28 33.54 18.61
C ARG A 39 -56.16 32.39 19.22
N LEU A 40 -55.65 31.84 20.33
CA LEU A 40 -56.32 31.38 21.59
C LEU A 40 -57.42 30.28 21.62
N LEU A 41 -57.05 29.15 22.27
CA LEU A 41 -57.70 28.42 23.40
C LEU A 41 -59.16 27.88 23.36
N SER A 42 -59.35 26.72 24.03
CA SER A 42 -60.61 26.17 24.60
C SER A 42 -61.71 25.75 23.59
N GLN A 43 -62.72 24.89 23.84
CA GLN A 43 -63.12 23.89 24.86
C GLN A 43 -64.33 23.10 24.25
N GLU A 44 -64.77 21.89 24.61
CA GLU A 44 -64.39 20.80 25.55
C GLU A 44 -65.20 19.52 25.13
N GLY A 45 -64.95 18.30 25.66
CA GLY A 45 -65.84 17.14 25.43
C GLY A 45 -65.29 15.74 25.74
N ASP A 46 -66.02 15.00 26.59
CA ASP A 46 -65.67 13.66 27.13
C ASP A 46 -66.37 12.49 26.40
N ASP A 47 -65.92 11.24 26.65
CA ASP A 47 -66.83 10.13 26.95
C ASP A 47 -66.12 9.01 27.76
N GLU A 48 -66.87 8.19 28.52
CA GLU A 48 -66.34 7.38 29.64
C GLU A 48 -66.19 5.86 29.38
N SER A 49 -65.41 5.17 30.22
CA SER A 49 -65.81 3.86 30.79
C SER A 49 -64.99 3.45 32.03
N GLU A 50 -65.67 3.03 33.11
CA GLU A 50 -65.07 2.69 34.41
C GLU A 50 -64.98 1.18 34.72
N ALA A 51 -64.00 0.81 35.56
CA ALA A 51 -64.15 -0.11 36.72
C ALA A 51 -62.93 0.08 37.66
N THR A 52 -63.00 0.66 38.87
CA THR A 52 -63.60 0.17 40.16
C THR A 52 -63.07 -1.20 40.60
N GLU A 53 -62.65 -1.47 41.85
CA GLU A 53 -62.35 -0.67 43.07
C GLU A 53 -61.06 -1.32 43.72
N ALA A 54 -60.51 -1.05 44.92
CA ALA A 54 -61.01 -0.41 46.14
C ALA A 54 -59.93 0.22 47.05
N SER A 55 -60.33 0.93 48.11
CA SER A 55 -59.41 1.49 49.12
C SER A 55 -59.81 1.21 50.58
N PRO A 56 -58.83 0.92 51.48
CA PRO A 56 -58.96 1.19 52.91
C PRO A 56 -57.91 2.17 53.45
N LYS A 57 -58.33 3.10 54.34
CA LYS A 57 -57.44 4.11 54.95
C LYS A 57 -56.99 3.75 56.38
N ARG A 58 -55.74 4.14 56.68
CA ARG A 58 -55.13 4.41 58.01
C ARG A 58 -55.01 3.25 59.03
N ARG A 59 -53.75 2.95 59.38
CA ARG A 59 -53.17 3.23 60.71
C ARG A 59 -51.65 3.44 60.58
N SER A 60 -51.04 4.21 61.47
CA SER A 60 -49.59 4.43 61.50
C SER A 60 -48.93 3.70 62.68
N PRO A 61 -47.64 3.36 62.54
CA PRO A 61 -46.74 3.53 63.67
C PRO A 61 -45.37 4.15 63.32
N SER A 62 -44.78 4.85 64.29
CA SER A 62 -43.34 5.08 64.53
C SER A 62 -42.38 5.32 63.34
N LYS A 63 -41.98 6.59 63.14
CA LYS A 63 -40.79 6.99 62.35
C LYS A 63 -39.48 6.61 63.07
N TRP A 64 -39.02 5.36 62.96
CA TRP A 64 -37.75 4.92 63.59
C TRP A 64 -36.71 4.27 62.65
N TRP A 65 -37.09 3.89 61.42
CA TRP A 65 -36.17 3.22 60.48
C TRP A 65 -35.29 4.17 59.65
N LEU A 66 -35.70 5.44 59.48
CA LEU A 66 -34.97 6.44 58.68
C LEU A 66 -33.61 6.86 59.24
N LEU A 67 -33.30 6.56 60.51
CA LEU A 67 -32.01 6.90 61.13
C LEU A 67 -30.92 5.84 60.91
N ALA A 68 -31.25 4.68 60.33
CA ALA A 68 -30.28 3.61 60.06
C ALA A 68 -29.70 3.65 58.62
N LEU A 69 -30.37 4.32 57.67
CA LEU A 69 -29.99 4.27 56.25
C LEU A 69 -28.83 5.22 55.88
N VAL A 70 -28.67 6.35 56.61
CA VAL A 70 -27.66 7.36 56.27
C VAL A 70 -26.22 6.84 56.46
N PRO A 71 -25.85 6.17 57.58
CA PRO A 71 -24.50 5.59 57.71
C PRO A 71 -24.24 4.51 56.67
N SER A 72 -25.24 3.66 56.40
CA SER A 72 -25.14 2.57 55.42
C SER A 72 -24.89 3.08 54.00
N ALA A 73 -25.59 4.13 53.57
CA ALA A 73 -25.39 4.74 52.26
C ALA A 73 -23.97 5.32 52.11
N VAL A 74 -23.46 6.01 53.14
CA VAL A 74 -22.09 6.56 53.11
C VAL A 74 -21.03 5.46 53.03
N VAL A 75 -21.20 4.36 53.76
CA VAL A 75 -20.29 3.20 53.68
C VAL A 75 -20.35 2.52 52.31
N VAL A 76 -21.53 2.35 51.72
CA VAL A 76 -21.68 1.77 50.38
C VAL A 76 -21.08 2.68 49.30
N ILE A 77 -21.28 4.00 49.39
CA ILE A 77 -20.66 4.97 48.47
C ILE A 77 -19.12 4.99 48.63
N ALA A 78 -18.61 4.90 49.86
CA ALA A 78 -17.17 4.80 50.10
C ALA A 78 -16.58 3.48 49.56
N LEU A 79 -17.28 2.35 49.71
CA LEU A 79 -16.87 1.06 49.15
C LEU A 79 -16.94 1.05 47.62
N LEU A 80 -17.98 1.62 47.01
CA LEU A 80 -18.05 1.82 45.56
C LEU A 80 -16.95 2.75 45.06
N GLY A 81 -16.63 3.82 45.80
CA GLY A 81 -15.51 4.71 45.49
C GLY A 81 -14.15 4.01 45.58
N VAL A 82 -13.95 3.12 46.56
CA VAL A 82 -12.75 2.28 46.65
C VAL A 82 -12.71 1.23 45.54
N LEU A 83 -13.84 0.60 45.20
CA LEU A 83 -13.92 -0.40 44.13
C LEU A 83 -13.66 0.24 42.77
N LEU A 84 -14.27 1.39 42.48
CA LEU A 84 -14.02 2.17 41.27
C LEU A 84 -12.56 2.63 41.20
N ARG A 85 -11.97 3.06 42.32
CA ARG A 85 -10.55 3.43 42.41
C ARG A 85 -9.59 2.22 42.40
N GLN A 86 -10.09 1.00 42.56
CA GLN A 86 -9.35 -0.24 42.32
C GLN A 86 -9.48 -0.70 40.87
N LEU A 87 -10.64 -0.53 40.23
CA LEU A 87 -10.87 -0.80 38.81
C LEU A 87 -10.05 0.16 37.93
N LEU A 88 -10.16 1.48 38.17
CA LEU A 88 -9.34 2.50 37.49
C LEU A 88 -7.83 2.31 37.73
N ARG A 89 -7.43 1.69 38.85
CA ARG A 89 -6.02 1.30 39.11
C ARG A 89 -5.61 -0.02 38.45
N ARG A 90 -6.55 -0.77 37.88
CA ARG A 90 -6.31 -2.05 37.24
C ARG A 90 -6.05 -1.88 35.75
N ASP A 91 -6.77 -0.95 35.10
CA ASP A 91 -6.55 -0.60 33.69
C ASP A 91 -5.16 0.04 33.47
N ASP A 92 -4.72 0.93 34.37
CA ASP A 92 -3.34 1.47 34.39
C ASP A 92 -2.24 0.38 34.55
N SER A 93 -2.60 -0.83 35.00
CA SER A 93 -1.64 -1.90 35.35
C SER A 93 -1.40 -2.94 34.27
N ASN A 94 -2.11 -2.88 33.14
CA ASN A 94 -1.76 -3.61 31.92
C ASN A 94 -0.72 -2.85 31.08
N THR A 95 0.21 -2.16 31.73
CA THR A 95 1.46 -1.73 31.09
C THR A 95 2.19 -2.98 30.61
N VAL A 96 2.49 -3.10 29.32
CA VAL A 96 3.22 -4.26 28.78
C VAL A 96 4.67 -4.20 29.24
N THR A 97 4.96 -4.77 30.41
CA THR A 97 6.31 -4.89 30.98
C THR A 97 7.10 -5.96 30.21
N GLY A 98 7.46 -5.64 28.96
CA GLY A 98 7.92 -6.61 27.97
C GLY A 98 9.24 -6.29 27.25
N GLN A 99 9.69 -5.03 27.19
CA GLN A 99 11.03 -4.65 26.72
C GLN A 99 11.44 -3.29 27.29
N THR A 100 12.65 -3.17 27.84
CA THR A 100 13.26 -1.90 28.29
C THR A 100 14.10 -1.26 27.17
N GLY A 101 13.56 -1.23 25.95
CA GLY A 101 14.22 -0.71 24.76
C GLY A 101 13.27 0.19 23.97
N THR A 102 13.83 0.97 23.04
CA THR A 102 13.04 1.74 22.07
C THR A 102 12.28 0.80 21.13
N PHE A 103 11.15 1.23 20.56
CA PHE A 103 10.51 0.52 19.44
C PHE A 103 11.34 0.66 18.14
N ARG A 104 12.20 1.67 18.06
CA ARG A 104 13.00 1.99 16.87
C ARG A 104 14.18 1.02 16.70
N ARG A 105 14.59 0.78 15.45
CA ARG A 105 15.91 0.23 15.12
C ARG A 105 16.94 1.36 14.96
N PRO A 106 18.23 1.15 15.23
CA PRO A 106 19.29 2.03 14.79
C PRO A 106 19.28 2.21 13.27
N ASP A 107 19.60 3.41 12.76
CA ASP A 107 19.77 3.65 11.31
C ASP A 107 20.85 2.74 10.68
N SER A 108 21.79 2.24 11.50
CA SER A 108 22.82 1.27 11.11
C SER A 108 22.31 -0.14 10.83
N ASP A 109 21.10 -0.53 11.29
CA ASP A 109 20.48 -1.82 10.97
C ASP A 109 20.09 -1.91 9.47
N TYR A 110 20.22 -0.81 8.72
CA TYR A 110 19.91 -0.68 7.30
C TYR A 110 21.13 -0.32 6.43
N VAL A 111 22.34 -0.33 7.00
CA VAL A 111 23.60 -0.26 6.25
C VAL A 111 24.09 -1.69 6.02
N LEU A 112 24.39 -2.03 4.77
CA LEU A 112 24.80 -3.38 4.38
C LEU A 112 26.26 -3.63 4.77
N ASP A 113 26.65 -4.90 4.91
CA ASP A 113 28.02 -5.27 5.31
C ASP A 113 29.03 -4.94 4.18
N PRO A 114 30.01 -4.04 4.41
CA PRO A 114 31.03 -3.72 3.40
C PRO A 114 32.00 -4.89 3.13
N ASP A 115 32.14 -5.82 4.07
CA ASP A 115 33.02 -7.00 3.97
C ASP A 115 32.23 -8.26 3.53
N TRP A 116 31.00 -8.11 3.02
CA TRP A 116 30.11 -9.21 2.66
C TRP A 116 30.74 -10.26 1.72
N ASP A 117 30.52 -11.54 2.03
CA ASP A 117 31.03 -12.67 1.25
C ASP A 117 30.04 -13.12 0.16
N TYR A 118 30.24 -12.58 -1.05
CA TYR A 118 29.49 -12.93 -2.27
C TYR A 118 29.82 -14.33 -2.81
N GLU A 119 30.90 -14.97 -2.35
CA GLU A 119 31.27 -16.34 -2.72
C GLU A 119 30.85 -17.38 -1.66
N ALA A 120 30.23 -16.94 -0.56
CA ALA A 120 29.79 -17.82 0.53
C ALA A 120 28.85 -18.91 0.01
N THR A 121 29.14 -20.16 0.39
CA THR A 121 28.33 -21.32 -0.01
C THR A 121 26.89 -21.19 0.49
N PRO A 122 25.87 -21.46 -0.35
CA PRO A 122 24.45 -21.37 0.00
C PRO A 122 24.11 -21.95 1.37
N THR A 123 23.49 -21.12 2.22
CA THR A 123 23.22 -21.40 3.63
C THR A 123 21.75 -21.18 3.99
N VAL A 124 21.38 -21.53 5.23
CA VAL A 124 20.02 -21.35 5.76
C VAL A 124 20.02 -20.17 6.75
N ARG A 125 19.29 -19.10 6.42
CA ARG A 125 19.17 -17.90 7.25
C ARG A 125 17.86 -17.95 8.03
N VAL A 126 17.96 -18.09 9.36
CA VAL A 126 16.81 -18.38 10.24
C VAL A 126 16.44 -17.16 11.08
N TYR A 127 15.30 -16.56 10.75
CA TYR A 127 14.69 -15.45 11.50
C TYR A 127 13.55 -15.98 12.37
N ASN A 128 13.30 -15.31 13.51
CA ASN A 128 12.26 -15.70 14.46
C ASN A 128 11.49 -14.45 14.85
N TRP A 129 10.23 -14.36 14.45
CA TRP A 129 9.42 -13.15 14.52
C TRP A 129 8.22 -13.33 15.43
N VAL A 130 8.12 -12.49 16.47
CA VAL A 130 6.89 -12.27 17.21
C VAL A 130 6.20 -11.05 16.64
N ILE A 131 5.09 -11.23 15.94
CA ILE A 131 4.21 -10.13 15.51
C ILE A 131 3.31 -9.78 16.69
N GLN A 132 3.27 -8.51 17.08
CA GLN A 132 2.52 -8.03 18.24
C GLN A 132 2.07 -6.58 18.09
N ASP A 133 0.96 -6.23 18.73
CA ASP A 133 0.53 -4.84 18.88
C ASP A 133 1.48 -4.07 19.82
N ILE A 134 1.80 -2.83 19.47
CA ILE A 134 2.50 -1.85 20.31
C ILE A 134 1.81 -0.48 20.21
N VAL A 135 2.16 0.44 21.12
CA VAL A 135 1.85 1.86 20.99
C VAL A 135 3.15 2.63 20.89
N ALA A 136 3.35 3.31 19.77
CA ALA A 136 4.62 3.95 19.39
C ALA A 136 4.37 5.23 18.59
N ASN A 137 5.43 6.02 18.38
CA ASN A 137 5.35 7.33 17.74
C ASN A 137 6.48 7.61 16.73
N PRO A 138 6.45 6.97 15.55
CA PRO A 138 7.45 7.15 14.47
C PRO A 138 7.79 8.59 14.11
N ASP A 139 6.82 9.50 14.08
CA ASP A 139 6.95 10.92 13.75
C ASP A 139 6.86 11.88 14.97
N GLY A 140 6.49 11.35 16.13
CA GLY A 140 6.18 12.10 17.35
C GLY A 140 4.76 11.87 17.88
N VAL A 141 3.78 11.54 17.03
CA VAL A 141 2.40 11.24 17.42
C VAL A 141 2.25 9.76 17.81
N PHE A 142 1.72 9.48 19.00
CA PHE A 142 1.49 8.12 19.47
C PHE A 142 0.24 7.52 18.85
N ARG A 143 0.41 6.38 18.17
CA ARG A 143 -0.68 5.52 17.68
C ARG A 143 -0.47 4.05 18.06
N PRO A 144 -1.55 3.24 18.13
CA PRO A 144 -1.42 1.80 18.04
C PRO A 144 -0.88 1.38 16.66
N MET A 145 -0.01 0.38 16.64
CA MET A 145 0.57 -0.20 15.43
C MET A 145 1.07 -1.63 15.68
N LEU A 146 1.32 -2.38 14.62
CA LEU A 146 1.91 -3.70 14.63
C LEU A 146 3.45 -3.59 14.53
N ALA A 147 4.16 -4.53 15.16
CA ALA A 147 5.62 -4.56 15.15
C ALA A 147 6.18 -5.98 15.17
N ILE A 148 7.31 -6.19 14.48
CA ILE A 148 8.06 -7.45 14.45
C ILE A 148 9.09 -7.43 15.58
N ASN A 149 9.02 -8.38 16.51
CA ASN A 149 9.86 -8.45 17.71
C ASN A 149 9.79 -7.19 18.62
N GLY A 150 8.68 -6.44 18.52
CA GLY A 150 8.51 -5.15 19.19
C GLY A 150 9.28 -3.99 18.53
N LYS A 151 9.78 -4.18 17.30
CA LYS A 151 10.53 -3.21 16.52
C LYS A 151 9.79 -2.73 15.28
N PHE A 152 10.00 -1.46 14.95
CA PHE A 152 9.58 -0.83 13.70
C PHE A 152 10.69 0.12 13.18
N PRO A 153 11.01 0.09 11.87
CA PRO A 153 10.58 -0.92 10.88
C PRO A 153 11.11 -2.34 11.20
N GLY A 154 10.78 -3.30 10.34
CA GLY A 154 11.32 -4.66 10.39
C GLY A 154 12.85 -4.72 10.27
N GLU A 155 13.42 -5.90 10.51
CA GLU A 155 14.85 -6.14 10.24
C GLU A 155 15.12 -6.32 8.74
N LEU A 156 16.31 -5.90 8.33
CA LEU A 156 16.86 -6.27 7.02
C LEU A 156 17.08 -7.79 6.97
N ILE A 157 16.52 -8.42 5.95
CA ILE A 157 16.93 -9.76 5.51
C ILE A 157 18.03 -9.58 4.46
N GLU A 158 19.25 -9.92 4.80
CA GLU A 158 20.39 -9.88 3.86
C GLU A 158 20.82 -11.31 3.52
N CYS A 159 20.96 -11.63 2.22
CA CYS A 159 21.34 -12.95 1.75
C CYS A 159 22.07 -12.95 0.40
N ASN A 160 22.66 -14.09 0.02
CA ASN A 160 23.12 -14.36 -1.34
C ASN A 160 22.00 -15.02 -2.17
N GLU A 161 22.10 -14.94 -3.49
CA GLU A 161 21.39 -15.88 -4.36
C GLU A 161 21.72 -17.35 -3.97
N GLY A 162 20.72 -18.23 -3.98
CA GLY A 162 20.87 -19.63 -3.56
C GLY A 162 20.66 -19.87 -2.07
N ASP A 163 20.71 -18.85 -1.22
CA ASP A 163 20.39 -18.99 0.21
C ASP A 163 18.92 -19.38 0.42
N THR A 164 18.68 -20.12 1.51
CA THR A 164 17.33 -20.47 1.97
C THR A 164 16.94 -19.61 3.15
N ILE A 165 15.89 -18.80 2.95
CA ILE A 165 15.30 -17.96 3.99
C ILE A 165 14.27 -18.79 4.76
N VAL A 166 14.40 -18.80 6.09
CA VAL A 166 13.46 -19.44 7.01
C VAL A 166 12.98 -18.40 8.00
N VAL A 167 11.68 -18.12 8.05
CA VAL A 167 11.08 -17.17 8.98
C VAL A 167 10.01 -17.87 9.81
N ASN A 168 10.32 -18.09 11.10
CA ASN A 168 9.38 -18.65 12.06
C ASN A 168 8.53 -17.51 12.64
N VAL A 169 7.31 -17.34 12.13
CA VAL A 169 6.37 -16.31 12.61
C VAL A 169 5.49 -16.87 13.72
N GLU A 170 5.40 -16.14 14.83
CA GLU A 170 4.43 -16.32 15.91
C GLU A 170 3.55 -15.07 15.98
N ASN A 171 2.26 -15.22 15.68
CA ASN A 171 1.33 -14.10 15.78
C ASN A 171 0.80 -13.98 17.22
N ARG A 172 1.10 -12.87 17.89
CA ARG A 172 0.51 -12.47 19.18
C ARG A 172 -0.36 -11.21 19.08
N ALA A 173 -0.44 -10.57 17.91
CA ALA A 173 -1.30 -9.43 17.70
C ALA A 173 -2.79 -9.82 17.76
N VAL A 174 -3.68 -8.87 18.03
CA VAL A 174 -5.14 -9.13 18.09
C VAL A 174 -5.68 -9.61 16.74
N ASN A 175 -5.16 -9.06 15.64
CA ASN A 175 -5.57 -9.39 14.29
C ASN A 175 -4.88 -10.65 13.74
N ALA A 176 -5.51 -11.33 12.79
CA ALA A 176 -4.82 -12.33 11.97
C ALA A 176 -3.81 -11.62 11.06
N THR A 177 -2.81 -12.33 10.55
CA THR A 177 -1.78 -11.71 9.70
C THR A 177 -1.22 -12.69 8.67
N SER A 178 -0.55 -12.16 7.65
CA SER A 178 0.19 -12.93 6.65
C SER A 178 1.31 -12.05 6.11
N ILE A 179 2.50 -12.60 5.85
CA ILE A 179 3.66 -11.85 5.34
C ILE A 179 3.93 -12.25 3.89
N HIS A 180 3.84 -11.28 2.98
CA HIS A 180 4.28 -11.40 1.59
C HIS A 180 5.74 -10.97 1.42
N TRP A 181 6.39 -11.52 0.40
CA TRP A 181 7.79 -11.31 0.04
C TRP A 181 7.84 -10.64 -1.34
N HIS A 182 7.73 -9.31 -1.33
CA HIS A 182 7.45 -8.50 -2.51
C HIS A 182 8.54 -8.62 -3.59
N GLY A 183 8.11 -9.01 -4.79
CA GLY A 183 8.99 -9.29 -5.93
C GLY A 183 9.72 -10.65 -5.89
N ILE A 184 9.62 -11.44 -4.82
CA ILE A 184 10.26 -12.76 -4.74
C ILE A 184 9.46 -13.80 -5.52
N PHE A 185 10.09 -14.53 -6.45
CA PHE A 185 9.41 -15.43 -7.38
C PHE A 185 8.75 -16.65 -6.72
N GLN A 186 9.18 -17.06 -5.52
CA GLN A 186 8.65 -18.23 -4.81
C GLN A 186 8.57 -19.50 -5.69
N ASN A 187 9.59 -19.71 -6.54
CA ASN A 187 9.58 -20.73 -7.57
C ASN A 187 9.64 -22.15 -6.98
N GLY A 188 8.51 -22.86 -7.07
CA GLY A 188 8.24 -24.14 -6.41
C GLY A 188 7.77 -24.02 -4.94
N THR A 189 7.51 -22.82 -4.44
CA THR A 189 7.11 -22.52 -3.05
C THR A 189 5.94 -21.53 -2.97
N ASN A 190 5.02 -21.54 -3.94
CA ASN A 190 3.90 -20.57 -4.01
C ASN A 190 3.00 -20.55 -2.74
N TRP A 191 2.91 -21.60 -1.92
CA TRP A 191 2.26 -21.56 -0.60
C TRP A 191 3.01 -20.76 0.49
N MET A 192 4.22 -20.29 0.20
CA MET A 192 5.03 -19.37 1.03
C MET A 192 4.94 -17.92 0.56
N ASP A 193 4.26 -17.65 -0.56
CA ASP A 193 4.07 -16.31 -1.12
C ASP A 193 3.37 -15.36 -0.13
N GLY A 194 2.51 -15.85 0.76
CA GLY A 194 2.03 -15.05 1.89
C GLY A 194 0.78 -14.22 1.63
N THR A 195 0.09 -14.41 0.51
CA THR A 195 -1.10 -13.65 0.14
C THR A 195 -2.36 -14.26 0.77
N ALA A 196 -2.96 -13.53 1.72
CA ALA A 196 -4.12 -13.99 2.48
C ALA A 196 -5.32 -14.34 1.59
N GLY A 197 -5.78 -15.59 1.65
CA GLY A 197 -6.90 -16.11 0.85
C GLY A 197 -6.58 -16.38 -0.63
N VAL A 198 -5.36 -16.10 -1.10
CA VAL A 198 -4.89 -16.55 -2.43
C VAL A 198 -3.98 -17.76 -2.27
N THR A 199 -2.85 -17.63 -1.56
CA THR A 199 -1.83 -18.68 -1.42
C THR A 199 -1.85 -19.39 -0.06
N ASN A 200 -2.31 -18.71 1.00
CA ASN A 200 -2.50 -19.32 2.33
C ASN A 200 -3.69 -18.71 3.10
N CYS A 201 -4.19 -19.44 4.11
CA CYS A 201 -5.07 -18.85 5.13
C CYS A 201 -4.24 -17.95 6.07
N PRO A 202 -4.83 -16.88 6.64
CA PRO A 202 -4.14 -16.05 7.64
C PRO A 202 -3.63 -16.81 8.86
N ILE A 203 -2.50 -16.34 9.41
CA ILE A 203 -1.97 -16.76 10.70
C ILE A 203 -2.81 -16.10 11.80
N ALA A 204 -3.84 -16.81 12.29
CA ALA A 204 -4.70 -16.33 13.37
C ALA A 204 -3.93 -16.08 14.69
N HIS A 205 -4.54 -15.31 15.61
CA HIS A 205 -3.96 -15.01 16.93
C HIS A 205 -3.50 -16.27 17.68
N GLY A 206 -2.30 -16.23 18.25
CA GLY A 206 -1.68 -17.32 19.00
C GLY A 206 -1.17 -18.48 18.14
N ARG A 207 -1.39 -18.48 16.82
CA ARG A 207 -0.83 -19.48 15.89
C ARG A 207 0.58 -19.11 15.45
N LYS A 208 1.25 -20.08 14.83
CA LYS A 208 2.58 -19.94 14.22
C LYS A 208 2.57 -20.47 12.81
N PHE A 209 3.48 -19.98 11.98
CA PHE A 209 3.75 -20.50 10.64
C PHE A 209 5.23 -20.32 10.31
N ARG A 210 5.82 -21.30 9.62
CA ARG A 210 7.19 -21.24 9.13
C ARG A 210 7.21 -21.04 7.62
N TYR A 211 7.57 -19.83 7.21
CA TYR A 211 7.97 -19.58 5.83
C TYR A 211 9.34 -20.22 5.58
N GLU A 212 9.49 -20.96 4.48
CA GLU A 212 10.76 -21.53 4.02
C GLU A 212 10.82 -21.53 2.49
N PHE A 213 11.76 -20.77 1.92
CA PHE A 213 11.98 -20.71 0.48
C PHE A 213 13.45 -20.43 0.15
N THR A 214 13.89 -20.93 -1.00
CA THR A 214 15.26 -20.73 -1.52
C THR A 214 15.24 -19.68 -2.62
N ILE A 215 16.10 -18.67 -2.50
CA ILE A 215 16.30 -17.65 -3.54
C ILE A 215 16.95 -18.29 -4.76
N LYS A 216 16.42 -18.03 -5.97
CA LYS A 216 16.91 -18.59 -7.24
C LYS A 216 16.69 -17.58 -8.36
N GLY A 217 17.73 -17.23 -9.11
CA GLY A 217 17.63 -16.34 -10.28
C GLY A 217 17.24 -14.91 -9.94
N GLN A 218 17.54 -14.42 -8.73
CA GLN A 218 17.21 -13.07 -8.27
C GLN A 218 18.36 -12.46 -7.48
N ALA A 219 18.53 -11.15 -7.63
CA ALA A 219 19.43 -10.28 -6.88
C ALA A 219 18.79 -8.88 -6.77
N GLY A 220 19.38 -7.98 -5.99
CA GLY A 220 18.92 -6.59 -5.84
C GLY A 220 17.97 -6.36 -4.65
N THR A 221 17.08 -5.37 -4.78
CA THR A 221 16.35 -4.73 -3.69
C THR A 221 14.87 -5.13 -3.68
N TYR A 222 14.45 -5.77 -2.59
CA TYR A 222 13.09 -6.25 -2.34
C TYR A 222 12.64 -5.87 -0.92
N PHE A 223 11.41 -6.22 -0.55
CA PHE A 223 10.92 -6.04 0.83
C PHE A 223 9.91 -7.11 1.19
N TYR A 224 9.58 -7.23 2.48
CA TYR A 224 8.43 -7.99 2.95
C TYR A 224 7.42 -7.06 3.61
N HIS A 225 6.14 -7.43 3.55
CA HIS A 225 5.08 -6.66 4.20
C HIS A 225 3.90 -7.53 4.65
N GLY A 226 3.10 -6.98 5.55
CA GLY A 226 1.78 -7.52 5.89
C GLY A 226 0.88 -7.52 4.64
N HIS A 227 0.35 -8.69 4.29
CA HIS A 227 -0.55 -8.92 3.15
C HIS A 227 -1.85 -9.61 3.61
N HIS A 228 -2.38 -9.15 4.74
CA HIS A 228 -3.71 -9.47 5.27
C HIS A 228 -4.40 -8.13 5.54
N ALA A 229 -5.26 -7.70 4.62
CA ALA A 229 -5.65 -6.30 4.47
C ALA A 229 -4.41 -5.35 4.40
N ALA A 230 -4.63 -4.05 4.59
CA ALA A 230 -3.61 -3.01 4.49
C ALA A 230 -2.60 -2.95 5.68
N GLN A 231 -2.31 -4.08 6.35
CA GLN A 231 -1.45 -4.17 7.54
C GLN A 231 0.00 -3.65 7.37
N ALA A 232 0.48 -3.46 6.13
CA ALA A 232 1.73 -2.75 5.86
C ALA A 232 1.73 -1.32 6.44
N LEU A 233 0.59 -0.61 6.33
CA LEU A 233 0.38 0.75 6.86
C LEU A 233 0.31 0.81 8.39
N ASP A 234 0.11 -0.36 9.02
CA ASP A 234 0.16 -0.53 10.47
C ASP A 234 1.53 -0.98 10.96
N GLY A 235 2.57 -1.00 10.10
CA GLY A 235 3.97 -1.18 10.51
C GLY A 235 4.58 -2.55 10.23
N LEU A 236 3.83 -3.49 9.64
CA LEU A 236 4.40 -4.75 9.14
C LEU A 236 5.09 -4.51 7.78
N VAL A 237 6.27 -3.90 7.80
CA VAL A 237 7.15 -3.69 6.64
C VAL A 237 8.62 -3.86 7.03
N GLY A 238 9.45 -4.39 6.13
CA GLY A 238 10.91 -4.40 6.29
C GLY A 238 11.66 -4.87 5.04
N PRO A 239 12.95 -4.54 4.89
CA PRO A 239 13.65 -4.69 3.62
C PRO A 239 14.28 -6.07 3.44
N ILE A 240 14.52 -6.45 2.18
CA ILE A 240 15.29 -7.61 1.77
C ILE A 240 16.34 -7.15 0.76
N VAL A 241 17.61 -7.51 0.96
CA VAL A 241 18.64 -7.35 -0.08
C VAL A 241 19.25 -8.71 -0.41
N ILE A 242 19.34 -8.97 -1.71
CA ILE A 242 19.84 -10.22 -2.26
C ILE A 242 21.09 -9.92 -3.09
N HIS A 243 22.24 -10.34 -2.59
CA HIS A 243 23.54 -10.18 -3.24
C HIS A 243 23.78 -11.28 -4.29
N SER A 244 24.44 -10.93 -5.38
CA SER A 244 25.03 -11.90 -6.31
C SER A 244 26.36 -11.37 -6.85
N LEU A 245 27.20 -12.27 -7.36
CA LEU A 245 28.44 -11.86 -8.06
C LEU A 245 28.13 -11.03 -9.31
N ALA A 246 26.98 -11.22 -9.96
CA ALA A 246 26.56 -10.47 -11.12
C ALA A 246 26.21 -9.01 -10.77
N ASP A 247 25.36 -8.75 -9.76
CA ASP A 247 25.07 -7.40 -9.24
C ASP A 247 26.38 -6.67 -8.88
N LYS A 248 27.31 -7.37 -8.21
CA LYS A 248 28.62 -6.82 -7.85
C LYS A 248 29.52 -6.46 -9.05
N GLU A 249 29.41 -7.18 -10.17
CA GLU A 249 30.20 -6.90 -11.38
C GLU A 249 29.56 -5.85 -12.31
N HIS A 250 28.23 -5.71 -12.31
CA HIS A 250 27.52 -4.71 -13.12
C HIS A 250 27.49 -3.32 -12.47
N GLN A 251 27.39 -3.26 -11.15
CA GLN A 251 27.20 -2.01 -10.42
C GLN A 251 28.50 -1.19 -10.34
N PRO A 252 28.43 0.16 -10.37
CA PRO A 252 29.60 1.00 -10.26
C PRO A 252 30.16 0.96 -8.82
N GLN A 253 31.45 1.23 -8.66
CA GLN A 253 32.11 1.15 -7.35
C GLN A 253 31.59 2.20 -6.35
N TYR A 254 31.07 1.72 -5.21
CA TYR A 254 30.68 2.51 -4.05
C TYR A 254 31.39 2.01 -2.78
N ALA A 255 31.52 2.90 -1.79
CA ALA A 255 32.17 2.63 -0.50
C ALA A 255 31.19 2.20 0.60
N THR A 256 29.91 2.56 0.49
CA THR A 256 28.84 2.02 1.36
C THR A 256 27.56 1.78 0.56
N ASP A 257 26.80 0.78 0.97
CA ASP A 257 25.45 0.50 0.47
C ASP A 257 24.46 0.56 1.65
N ARG A 258 23.25 1.09 1.45
CA ARG A 258 22.23 1.20 2.50
C ARG A 258 20.81 1.33 1.97
N VAL A 259 19.86 0.86 2.77
CA VAL A 259 18.42 0.93 2.53
C VAL A 259 17.82 2.25 3.04
N VAL A 260 16.93 2.82 2.22
CA VAL A 260 16.13 4.01 2.53
C VAL A 260 14.65 3.72 2.19
N MET A 261 13.92 3.19 3.18
CA MET A 261 12.48 2.99 3.11
C MET A 261 11.74 4.32 3.20
N LEU A 262 10.77 4.51 2.31
CA LEU A 262 9.84 5.63 2.23
C LEU A 262 8.45 5.09 2.55
N GLN A 263 7.70 5.77 3.42
CA GLN A 263 6.36 5.32 3.80
C GLN A 263 5.42 6.51 4.01
N ASP A 264 4.18 6.40 3.53
CA ASP A 264 3.10 7.27 3.95
C ASP A 264 2.61 6.89 5.37
N TRP A 265 2.23 7.90 6.14
CA TRP A 265 1.98 7.71 7.57
C TRP A 265 0.59 8.17 7.97
N TYR A 266 -0.12 7.25 8.61
CA TYR A 266 -1.45 7.45 9.17
C TYR A 266 -1.35 7.44 10.70
N HIS A 267 -2.15 8.26 11.37
CA HIS A 267 -2.23 8.32 12.84
C HIS A 267 -3.28 7.37 13.43
N ASP A 268 -4.08 6.73 12.58
CA ASP A 268 -5.08 5.71 12.91
C ASP A 268 -4.74 4.38 12.24
N LEU A 269 -5.41 3.29 12.67
CA LEU A 269 -5.19 1.94 12.13
C LEU A 269 -5.86 1.76 10.77
N SER A 270 -5.21 0.99 9.88
CA SER A 270 -5.72 0.67 8.55
C SER A 270 -7.08 -0.05 8.60
N ASP A 271 -7.34 -0.84 9.65
CA ASP A 271 -8.61 -1.54 9.81
C ASP A 271 -9.78 -0.59 10.10
N ILE A 272 -9.55 0.58 10.73
CA ILE A 272 -10.57 1.62 10.92
C ILE A 272 -10.76 2.38 9.61
N LEU A 273 -9.66 2.85 9.02
CA LEU A 273 -9.68 3.61 7.77
C LEU A 273 -10.35 2.84 6.62
N LEU A 274 -10.13 1.53 6.51
CA LEU A 274 -10.84 0.67 5.55
C LEU A 274 -12.37 0.63 5.76
N LYS A 275 -12.87 0.77 6.98
CA LYS A 275 -14.33 0.80 7.24
C LYS A 275 -14.94 2.12 6.77
N ASP A 276 -14.24 3.23 6.95
CA ASP A 276 -14.71 4.55 6.55
C ASP A 276 -14.57 4.73 5.03
N THR A 277 -13.41 4.38 4.45
CA THR A 277 -13.15 4.47 3.00
C THR A 277 -14.05 3.56 2.16
N LEU A 278 -14.42 2.37 2.65
CA LEU A 278 -15.29 1.43 1.92
C LEU A 278 -16.79 1.63 2.23
N SER A 279 -17.17 2.71 2.92
CA SER A 279 -18.57 3.00 3.30
C SER A 279 -19.42 3.62 2.17
N PRO A 280 -20.77 3.61 2.28
CA PRO A 280 -21.69 4.19 1.29
C PRO A 280 -21.42 5.65 0.95
N GLY A 281 -20.97 5.91 -0.28
CA GLY A 281 -20.71 7.26 -0.77
C GLY A 281 -19.39 7.86 -0.32
N SER A 282 -18.47 7.03 0.17
CA SER A 282 -17.05 7.34 0.20
C SER A 282 -16.46 7.00 -1.17
N GLU A 283 -15.85 8.00 -1.81
CA GLU A 283 -15.43 7.99 -3.22
C GLU A 283 -13.95 8.44 -3.33
N ALA A 284 -13.16 8.19 -2.26
CA ALA A 284 -11.76 8.60 -2.14
C ALA A 284 -10.94 7.73 -1.17
N SER A 285 -9.70 7.42 -1.57
CA SER A 285 -8.68 6.88 -0.66
C SER A 285 -8.34 7.87 0.46
N PRO A 286 -8.10 7.42 1.71
CA PRO A 286 -7.88 8.30 2.84
C PRO A 286 -6.50 8.96 2.75
N VAL A 287 -6.42 10.25 3.05
CA VAL A 287 -5.17 11.03 2.94
C VAL A 287 -4.27 10.77 4.16
N PRO A 288 -2.97 10.49 3.99
CA PRO A 288 -2.05 10.27 5.11
C PRO A 288 -1.79 11.54 5.93
N ASN A 289 -1.61 11.38 7.24
CA ASN A 289 -1.18 12.43 8.17
C ASN A 289 0.28 12.89 7.93
N GLY A 290 1.09 12.14 7.19
CA GLY A 290 2.44 12.55 6.84
C GLY A 290 3.24 11.48 6.13
N ALA A 291 4.57 11.57 6.24
CA ALA A 291 5.51 10.61 5.67
C ALA A 291 6.63 10.25 6.66
N LEU A 292 7.30 9.13 6.42
CA LEU A 292 8.48 8.64 7.16
C LEU A 292 9.62 8.30 6.19
N ILE A 293 10.86 8.46 6.66
CA ILE A 293 12.06 7.83 6.09
C ILE A 293 12.63 6.86 7.14
N ASN A 294 12.89 5.61 6.78
CA ASN A 294 13.35 4.53 7.68
C ASN A 294 12.55 4.44 9.01
N GLY A 295 11.25 4.71 8.96
CA GLY A 295 10.36 4.68 10.13
C GLY A 295 10.46 5.91 11.05
N ALA A 296 10.96 7.04 10.55
CA ALA A 296 11.12 8.27 11.33
C ALA A 296 10.78 9.56 10.56
N ASN A 297 10.27 10.54 11.29
CA ASN A 297 10.12 11.95 10.91
C ASN A 297 9.96 12.80 12.19
N VAL A 298 9.69 14.09 12.08
CA VAL A 298 9.36 14.99 13.21
C VAL A 298 8.20 15.91 12.84
N VAL A 299 7.11 15.89 13.64
CA VAL A 299 5.99 16.84 13.55
C VAL A 299 5.98 17.85 14.70
N ASP A 300 5.32 19.00 14.50
CA ASP A 300 5.05 19.98 15.56
C ASP A 300 3.83 19.55 16.39
N CYS A 301 4.07 19.00 17.58
CA CYS A 301 3.01 18.57 18.50
C CYS A 301 2.03 19.68 18.92
N SER A 302 2.34 20.97 18.72
CA SER A 302 1.37 22.05 18.98
C SER A 302 0.24 22.08 17.95
N LEU A 303 0.43 21.48 16.77
CA LEU A 303 -0.57 21.33 15.71
C LEU A 303 -1.47 20.09 15.88
N HIS A 304 -1.10 19.14 16.77
CA HIS A 304 -1.85 17.93 17.07
C HIS A 304 -2.48 17.92 18.49
N PRO A 305 -3.24 18.95 18.92
CA PRO A 305 -3.70 19.10 20.30
C PRO A 305 -4.74 18.06 20.76
N LEU A 306 -5.28 17.25 19.83
CA LEU A 306 -6.21 16.15 20.11
C LEU A 306 -5.53 14.78 20.19
N ARG A 307 -4.28 14.67 19.73
CA ARG A 307 -3.48 13.43 19.79
C ARG A 307 -2.55 13.47 21.01
N ARG A 308 -2.09 12.31 21.44
CA ARG A 308 -0.92 12.21 22.34
C ARG A 308 0.33 12.36 21.48
N CYS A 309 1.11 13.43 21.67
CA CYS A 309 2.31 13.71 20.88
C CYS A 309 3.51 14.05 21.79
N ASP A 310 4.70 13.59 21.42
CA ASP A 310 5.98 13.90 22.08
C ASP A 310 7.14 13.95 21.06
N SER A 311 7.37 15.14 20.50
CA SER A 311 8.45 15.39 19.53
C SER A 311 9.85 15.30 20.13
N SER A 312 10.01 15.19 21.46
CA SER A 312 11.33 14.95 22.08
C SER A 312 11.82 13.50 21.91
N THR A 313 10.95 12.61 21.42
CA THR A 313 11.24 11.20 21.08
C THR A 313 11.14 10.89 19.57
N ALA A 314 10.87 11.92 18.78
CA ALA A 314 10.96 11.93 17.32
C ALA A 314 12.39 12.27 16.88
N TYR A 315 12.78 11.89 15.66
CA TYR A 315 14.07 12.24 15.07
C TYR A 315 14.01 12.21 13.54
N MET A 316 14.98 12.85 12.89
CA MET A 316 15.24 12.68 11.46
C MET A 316 16.41 11.70 11.29
N PRO A 317 16.32 10.69 10.39
CA PRO A 317 17.43 9.77 10.13
C PRO A 317 18.70 10.52 9.74
N THR A 318 19.87 9.98 10.10
CA THR A 318 21.17 10.59 9.77
C THR A 318 22.03 9.61 8.97
N PHE A 319 22.28 9.96 7.71
CA PHE A 319 23.08 9.18 6.78
C PHE A 319 24.50 9.75 6.73
N ASP A 320 25.36 9.19 7.58
CA ASP A 320 26.79 9.45 7.57
C ASP A 320 27.43 8.83 6.31
N LEU A 321 28.04 9.68 5.47
CA LEU A 321 28.72 9.35 4.21
C LEU A 321 30.17 9.84 4.24
N ALA A 322 31.06 9.21 3.46
CA ALA A 322 32.47 9.56 3.40
C ALA A 322 32.72 10.61 2.30
N PRO A 323 33.38 11.76 2.61
CA PRO A 323 33.52 12.83 1.63
C PRO A 323 34.43 12.44 0.46
N ASN A 324 33.98 12.72 -0.77
CA ASN A 324 34.56 12.37 -2.07
C ASN A 324 34.43 10.89 -2.49
N GLU A 325 33.60 10.10 -1.80
CA GLU A 325 33.31 8.71 -2.17
C GLU A 325 31.92 8.56 -2.81
N GLN A 326 31.62 7.38 -3.35
CA GLN A 326 30.31 7.06 -3.92
C GLN A 326 29.55 6.12 -2.99
N HIS A 327 28.23 6.28 -2.87
CA HIS A 327 27.39 5.53 -1.93
C HIS A 327 26.10 5.07 -2.61
N ARG A 328 25.79 3.77 -2.57
CA ARG A 328 24.53 3.20 -3.07
C ARG A 328 23.44 3.47 -2.03
N LEU A 329 22.36 4.12 -2.46
CA LEU A 329 21.15 4.36 -1.68
C LEU A 329 20.02 3.59 -2.35
N ARG A 330 19.53 2.55 -1.67
CA ARG A 330 18.44 1.69 -2.14
C ARG A 330 17.11 2.24 -1.64
N PHE A 331 16.39 2.98 -2.47
CA PHE A 331 15.09 3.54 -2.12
C PHE A 331 13.98 2.50 -2.32
N LEU A 332 13.06 2.38 -1.36
CA LEU A 332 11.87 1.52 -1.47
C LEU A 332 10.64 2.30 -1.01
N ASN A 333 9.56 2.34 -1.79
CA ASN A 333 8.28 2.83 -1.29
C ASN A 333 7.49 1.68 -0.68
N VAL A 334 7.58 1.55 0.64
CA VAL A 334 6.83 0.59 1.46
C VAL A 334 5.50 1.17 1.99
N GLY A 335 5.12 2.35 1.47
CA GLY A 335 3.81 2.94 1.65
C GLY A 335 2.72 2.29 0.79
N GLY A 336 1.47 2.71 0.99
CA GLY A 336 0.28 2.10 0.39
C GLY A 336 -0.58 3.02 -0.47
N PHE A 337 -0.21 4.30 -0.63
CA PHE A 337 -0.97 5.27 -1.42
C PHE A 337 -0.09 6.40 -2.00
N ALA A 338 0.80 6.97 -1.19
CA ALA A 338 1.59 8.11 -1.62
C ALA A 338 2.72 7.75 -2.58
N TRP A 339 2.86 8.55 -3.61
CA TRP A 339 4.06 8.63 -4.43
C TRP A 339 5.07 9.58 -3.80
N PHE A 340 6.35 9.21 -3.83
CA PHE A 340 7.44 10.05 -3.31
C PHE A 340 8.29 10.62 -4.42
N GLU A 341 8.51 11.94 -4.39
CA GLU A 341 9.64 12.61 -5.02
C GLU A 341 10.80 12.62 -4.03
N VAL A 342 11.92 12.03 -4.44
CA VAL A 342 13.16 11.96 -3.67
C VAL A 342 14.19 12.88 -4.28
N SER A 343 14.82 13.73 -3.47
CA SER A 343 16.01 14.50 -3.84
C SER A 343 17.00 14.61 -2.68
N VAL A 344 18.24 14.98 -2.98
CA VAL A 344 19.22 15.44 -1.98
C VAL A 344 19.73 16.80 -2.41
N ASP A 345 19.66 17.79 -1.52
CA ASP A 345 20.06 19.18 -1.84
C ASP A 345 21.50 19.22 -2.38
N HIS A 346 21.71 20.02 -3.42
CA HIS A 346 22.96 20.17 -4.18
C HIS A 346 23.43 18.93 -4.97
N HIS A 347 22.70 17.81 -4.94
CA HIS A 347 23.02 16.58 -5.67
C HIS A 347 22.15 16.41 -6.93
N LEU A 348 22.30 17.33 -7.88
CA LEU A 348 21.50 17.42 -9.11
C LEU A 348 21.78 16.29 -10.14
N SER A 349 22.42 15.21 -9.73
CA SER A 349 22.75 14.04 -10.55
C SER A 349 22.85 12.82 -9.64
N LEU A 350 21.76 12.05 -9.60
CA LEU A 350 21.62 10.76 -8.93
C LEU A 350 21.49 9.68 -10.02
N PRO A 351 22.60 9.04 -10.46
CA PRO A 351 22.55 7.89 -11.36
C PRO A 351 21.74 6.74 -10.73
N ILE A 352 20.60 6.44 -11.34
CA ILE A 352 19.78 5.25 -11.07
C ILE A 352 20.45 4.05 -11.73
N THR A 353 20.74 3.01 -10.96
CA THR A 353 21.47 1.82 -11.39
C THR A 353 20.70 0.52 -11.18
N GLU A 354 19.53 0.58 -10.55
CA GLU A 354 18.63 -0.56 -10.34
C GLU A 354 17.17 -0.10 -10.34
N VAL A 355 16.26 -0.92 -10.86
CA VAL A 355 14.79 -0.74 -10.83
C VAL A 355 14.14 -2.05 -10.39
N ASP A 356 13.45 -2.07 -9.26
CA ASP A 356 12.73 -3.24 -8.72
C ASP A 356 13.57 -4.56 -8.69
N GLY A 357 14.87 -4.47 -8.39
CA GLY A 357 15.80 -5.62 -8.41
C GLY A 357 16.55 -5.84 -9.73
N ILE A 358 16.24 -5.09 -10.79
CA ILE A 358 16.87 -5.20 -12.11
C ILE A 358 17.96 -4.15 -12.26
N ASP A 359 19.20 -4.60 -12.43
CA ASP A 359 20.35 -3.77 -12.85
C ASP A 359 20.04 -3.01 -14.17
N VAL A 360 20.34 -1.70 -14.22
CA VAL A 360 20.10 -0.86 -15.41
C VAL A 360 21.31 0.03 -15.76
N GLU A 361 21.42 0.42 -17.03
CA GLU A 361 22.43 1.40 -17.46
C GLU A 361 22.31 2.72 -16.64
N PRO A 362 23.39 3.21 -16.01
CA PRO A 362 23.33 4.33 -15.05
C PRO A 362 22.67 5.61 -15.60
N THR A 363 21.43 5.85 -15.17
CA THR A 363 20.55 6.90 -15.70
C THR A 363 20.39 8.02 -14.67
N ALA A 364 21.04 9.17 -14.91
CA ALA A 364 21.08 10.27 -13.94
C ALA A 364 19.89 11.23 -14.04
N ASP A 365 19.29 11.56 -12.89
CA ASP A 365 18.25 12.58 -12.73
C ASP A 365 18.55 13.46 -11.50
N SER A 366 17.90 14.61 -11.36
CA SER A 366 17.98 15.46 -10.15
C SER A 366 16.99 15.03 -9.05
N SER A 367 16.00 14.21 -9.41
CA SER A 367 15.04 13.62 -8.47
C SER A 367 14.44 12.32 -8.99
N ILE A 368 14.01 11.45 -8.08
CA ILE A 368 13.47 10.12 -8.37
C ILE A 368 11.99 10.12 -7.97
N LEU A 369 11.11 9.57 -8.83
CA LEU A 369 9.70 9.31 -8.47
C LEU A 369 9.54 7.84 -8.13
N VAL A 370 8.98 7.53 -6.96
CA VAL A 370 8.79 6.16 -6.46
C VAL A 370 7.32 5.94 -6.09
N GLY A 371 6.60 5.18 -6.91
CA GLY A 371 5.22 4.75 -6.61
C GLY A 371 5.18 3.60 -5.58
N PRO A 372 4.06 3.38 -4.87
CA PRO A 372 3.91 2.27 -3.92
C PRO A 372 4.37 0.91 -4.48
N GLY A 373 5.20 0.19 -3.73
CA GLY A 373 5.81 -1.09 -4.12
C GLY A 373 7.11 -0.99 -4.95
N GLN A 374 7.41 0.18 -5.54
CA GLN A 374 8.60 0.35 -6.39
C GLN A 374 9.89 0.55 -5.59
N ARG A 375 11.02 0.13 -6.18
CA ARG A 375 12.37 0.27 -5.63
C ARG A 375 13.32 0.84 -6.69
N TYR A 376 14.23 1.71 -6.26
CA TYR A 376 15.30 2.24 -7.11
C TYR A 376 16.61 2.35 -6.32
N SER A 377 17.69 1.72 -6.80
CA SER A 377 19.03 2.01 -6.29
C SER A 377 19.64 3.16 -7.07
N VAL A 378 20.22 4.12 -6.36
CA VAL A 378 20.99 5.22 -6.96
C VAL A 378 22.35 5.36 -6.30
N VAL A 379 23.30 5.95 -7.01
CA VAL A 379 24.68 6.12 -6.54
C VAL A 379 24.99 7.59 -6.30
N LEU A 380 24.91 8.03 -5.05
CA LEU A 380 25.22 9.40 -4.64
C LEU A 380 26.74 9.59 -4.55
N ASN A 381 27.26 10.65 -5.15
CA ASN A 381 28.67 11.03 -5.10
C ASN A 381 28.88 12.17 -4.10
N ALA A 382 29.56 11.89 -2.98
CA ALA A 382 29.68 12.78 -1.82
C ALA A 382 30.74 13.89 -2.00
N ASN A 383 30.76 14.55 -3.16
CA ASN A 383 31.81 15.49 -3.59
C ASN A 383 31.47 16.98 -3.37
N GLN A 384 30.33 17.28 -2.75
CA GLN A 384 29.89 18.66 -2.53
C GLN A 384 30.79 19.40 -1.52
N THR A 385 31.07 20.68 -1.78
CA THR A 385 31.99 21.49 -0.95
C THR A 385 31.35 22.73 -0.33
N GLY A 386 30.05 22.95 -0.56
CA GLY A 386 29.31 24.11 -0.04
C GLY A 386 28.82 23.97 1.40
N ALA A 387 28.72 22.74 1.93
CA ALA A 387 28.25 22.42 3.29
C ALA A 387 28.82 21.08 3.78
N GLU A 388 28.77 20.85 5.08
CA GLU A 388 29.13 19.56 5.72
C GLU A 388 27.91 18.62 5.87
N SER A 389 26.69 19.13 5.65
CA SER A 389 25.46 18.35 5.65
C SER A 389 24.39 18.96 4.74
N PHE A 390 23.50 18.11 4.24
CA PHE A 390 22.51 18.36 3.21
C PHE A 390 21.19 17.68 3.58
N TRP A 391 20.04 18.25 3.20
CA TRP A 391 18.78 17.52 3.32
C TRP A 391 18.66 16.46 2.22
N LEU A 392 18.37 15.22 2.63
CA LEU A 392 17.61 14.29 1.78
C LEU A 392 16.13 14.49 2.08
N ARG A 393 15.33 14.61 1.02
CA ARG A 393 13.89 14.88 1.08
C ARG A 393 13.14 13.73 0.44
N ALA A 394 12.05 13.32 1.07
CA ALA A 394 11.04 12.45 0.50
C ALA A 394 9.69 13.17 0.59
N ARG A 395 9.27 13.76 -0.52
CA ARG A 395 8.07 14.60 -0.61
C ARG A 395 6.92 13.81 -1.26
N MET A 396 5.79 13.73 -0.59
CA MET A 396 4.57 13.17 -1.16
C MET A 396 4.03 14.06 -2.30
N LEU A 397 3.52 13.43 -3.36
CA LEU A 397 2.85 14.12 -4.47
C LEU A 397 1.36 14.32 -4.14
N ASN A 398 1.05 15.22 -3.21
CA ASN A 398 -0.33 15.51 -2.76
C ASN A 398 -1.30 15.91 -3.89
N HIS A 399 -0.81 16.28 -5.08
CA HIS A 399 -1.65 16.57 -6.24
C HIS A 399 -2.38 15.32 -6.79
N CYS A 400 -1.93 14.13 -6.40
CA CYS A 400 -2.53 12.84 -6.75
C CYS A 400 -3.49 12.32 -5.67
N PHE A 401 -3.75 13.11 -4.62
CA PHE A 401 -4.77 12.86 -3.61
C PHE A 401 -6.04 13.64 -3.97
N ALA A 402 -7.22 13.08 -3.66
CA ALA A 402 -8.51 13.77 -3.86
C ALA A 402 -8.57 15.09 -3.08
N GLU A 403 -8.06 15.09 -1.84
CA GLU A 403 -7.75 16.31 -1.08
C GLU A 403 -6.24 16.53 -1.01
N ASN A 404 -5.75 17.64 -1.56
CA ASN A 404 -4.32 17.97 -1.60
C ASN A 404 -3.77 18.59 -0.30
N VAL A 405 -4.62 18.72 0.72
CA VAL A 405 -4.31 19.20 2.08
C VAL A 405 -4.30 18.00 3.02
N LEU A 406 -3.24 17.85 3.82
CA LEU A 406 -3.14 16.73 4.76
C LEU A 406 -3.98 16.97 6.03
N PRO A 407 -4.60 15.93 6.60
CA PRO A 407 -5.32 16.02 7.87
C PRO A 407 -4.38 16.43 9.02
N GLU A 408 -4.94 17.07 10.04
CA GLU A 408 -4.23 17.51 11.27
C GLU A 408 -2.96 18.36 11.04
N HIS A 409 -2.92 19.16 9.97
CA HIS A 409 -1.71 19.92 9.56
C HIS A 409 -0.51 19.03 9.22
N GLY A 410 -0.78 17.84 8.68
CA GLY A 410 0.19 16.81 8.36
C GLY A 410 1.37 17.23 7.48
N MET A 411 2.49 16.54 7.65
CA MET A 411 3.78 16.86 7.01
C MET A 411 4.00 16.04 5.74
N SER A 412 3.82 16.66 4.56
CA SER A 412 4.00 16.01 3.26
C SER A 412 5.45 15.88 2.78
N GLU A 413 6.44 16.34 3.55
CA GLU A 413 7.87 16.13 3.28
C GLU A 413 8.51 15.50 4.52
N ALA A 414 9.00 14.26 4.38
CA ALA A 414 9.91 13.66 5.34
C ALA A 414 11.36 14.03 5.00
N LYS A 415 12.20 14.14 6.02
CA LYS A 415 13.60 14.57 5.89
C LYS A 415 14.57 13.64 6.61
N ALA A 416 15.71 13.43 5.97
CA ALA A 416 16.90 12.84 6.57
C ALA A 416 18.11 13.77 6.36
N ILE A 417 19.08 13.67 7.26
CA ILE A 417 20.32 14.45 7.22
C ILE A 417 21.38 13.62 6.52
N VAL A 418 21.80 14.01 5.31
CA VAL A 418 23.02 13.48 4.68
C VAL A 418 24.18 14.28 5.23
N ARG A 419 25.10 13.63 5.96
CA ARG A 419 26.25 14.28 6.61
C ARG A 419 27.54 13.70 6.07
N TYR A 420 28.51 14.56 5.76
CA TYR A 420 29.85 14.12 5.41
C TYR A 420 30.71 13.98 6.66
N SER A 421 31.21 12.77 6.89
CA SER A 421 32.02 12.42 8.06
C SER A 421 33.10 11.43 7.65
N SER A 422 34.36 11.76 7.94
CA SER A 422 35.45 10.78 7.86
C SER A 422 35.44 9.85 9.08
N GLU A 423 35.90 8.61 8.89
CA GLU A 423 36.13 7.69 10.01
C GLU A 423 37.08 8.31 11.05
N GLY A 424 36.80 8.06 12.33
CA GLY A 424 37.57 8.64 13.44
C GLY A 424 37.26 10.11 13.76
N SER A 425 36.40 10.79 12.98
CA SER A 425 35.76 12.02 13.45
C SER A 425 34.91 11.73 14.70
N ALA A 426 34.95 12.62 15.69
CA ALA A 426 34.27 12.39 16.96
C ALA A 426 32.75 12.48 16.77
N LYS A 427 32.00 11.49 17.29
CA LYS A 427 30.51 11.52 17.37
C LYS A 427 30.03 12.50 18.45
N THR A 428 30.44 13.76 18.36
CA THR A 428 30.17 14.81 19.33
C THR A 428 29.02 15.71 18.90
N GLU A 429 28.05 15.83 19.82
CA GLU A 429 26.87 16.70 19.77
C GLU A 429 25.84 16.36 18.67
N ALA A 430 24.63 16.91 18.81
CA ALA A 430 23.51 16.61 17.94
C ALA A 430 23.82 17.07 16.50
N ALA A 431 23.38 16.30 15.51
CA ALA A 431 23.58 16.65 14.10
C ALA A 431 22.99 18.05 13.83
N VAL A 432 23.87 19.00 13.47
CA VAL A 432 23.46 20.35 13.09
C VAL A 432 22.55 20.22 11.88
N LEU A 433 21.33 20.75 11.99
CA LEU A 433 20.33 20.61 10.92
C LEU A 433 20.84 21.32 9.66
N PRO A 434 20.81 20.68 8.48
CA PRO A 434 21.24 21.31 7.23
C PRO A 434 20.51 22.63 6.98
N THR A 435 21.26 23.64 6.54
CA THR A 435 20.70 24.94 6.11
C THR A 435 20.56 25.02 4.58
N THR A 436 20.58 23.87 3.90
CA THR A 436 20.48 23.78 2.44
C THR A 436 19.03 24.00 1.98
N GLU A 437 18.88 24.58 0.79
CA GLU A 437 17.60 24.78 0.12
C GLU A 437 17.47 23.77 -1.04
N ASN A 438 16.24 23.36 -1.34
CA ASN A 438 15.99 22.40 -2.42
C ASN A 438 16.25 23.05 -3.78
N ASP A 439 17.24 22.53 -4.52
CA ASP A 439 17.62 22.97 -5.86
C ASP A 439 17.36 21.90 -6.94
N SER A 440 16.70 20.78 -6.61
CA SER A 440 16.41 19.68 -7.56
C SER A 440 15.59 20.09 -8.79
N GLY A 441 14.89 21.22 -8.73
CA GLY A 441 14.27 21.88 -9.89
C GLY A 441 12.84 22.30 -9.63
N LYS A 442 11.91 21.77 -10.42
CA LYS A 442 10.46 21.98 -10.23
C LYS A 442 9.86 20.72 -9.62
N TYR A 443 9.11 20.89 -8.54
CA TYR A 443 8.30 19.84 -7.94
C TYR A 443 7.41 19.13 -8.97
N ALA A 444 7.53 17.81 -9.04
CA ALA A 444 6.63 16.94 -9.78
C ALA A 444 5.21 16.99 -9.20
N VAL A 445 4.23 17.04 -10.10
CA VAL A 445 2.79 17.03 -9.78
C VAL A 445 2.06 15.85 -10.43
N GLU A 446 2.74 15.05 -11.24
CA GLU A 446 2.18 13.89 -11.95
C GLU A 446 2.74 12.59 -11.35
N CYS A 447 1.88 11.72 -10.86
CA CYS A 447 2.26 10.42 -10.28
C CYS A 447 2.33 9.33 -11.34
N LYS A 448 3.47 9.21 -12.02
CA LYS A 448 3.68 8.21 -13.07
C LYS A 448 5.13 7.75 -13.19
N ASP A 449 5.29 6.55 -13.74
CA ASP A 449 6.59 5.98 -14.10
C ASP A 449 7.32 6.87 -15.13
N LYS A 450 8.65 6.74 -15.22
CA LYS A 450 9.40 7.31 -16.35
C LYS A 450 8.96 6.63 -17.67
N PRO A 451 9.03 7.31 -18.82
CA PRO A 451 8.65 6.73 -20.11
C PRO A 451 9.34 5.39 -20.39
N THR A 452 8.62 4.45 -21.02
CA THR A 452 9.13 3.11 -21.37
C THR A 452 10.43 3.21 -22.18
N GLY A 453 11.47 2.49 -21.75
CA GLY A 453 12.82 2.57 -22.35
C GLY A 453 13.71 3.69 -21.80
N THR A 454 13.27 4.45 -20.78
CA THR A 454 14.17 5.33 -20.00
C THR A 454 15.20 4.50 -19.23
N PHE A 455 14.78 3.36 -18.68
CA PHE A 455 15.64 2.43 -17.96
C PHE A 455 15.93 1.21 -18.86
N ILE A 456 17.21 1.00 -19.17
CA ILE A 456 17.70 -0.05 -20.06
C ILE A 456 18.30 -1.17 -19.19
N PRO A 457 17.69 -2.37 -19.11
CA PRO A 457 18.23 -3.47 -18.32
C PRO A 457 19.62 -3.94 -18.78
N THR A 458 20.49 -4.22 -17.82
CA THR A 458 21.80 -4.86 -18.05
C THR A 458 21.95 -6.07 -17.12
N PRO A 459 22.25 -7.29 -17.61
CA PRO A 459 22.40 -7.66 -19.01
C PRO A 459 21.07 -7.52 -19.76
N PRO A 460 21.11 -7.26 -21.07
CA PRO A 460 19.91 -7.10 -21.88
C PRO A 460 19.15 -8.43 -21.99
N VAL A 461 17.84 -8.39 -21.76
CA VAL A 461 16.94 -9.56 -21.87
C VAL A 461 15.76 -9.18 -22.75
N SER A 462 15.69 -9.78 -23.93
CA SER A 462 14.56 -9.59 -24.84
C SER A 462 13.30 -10.27 -24.31
N ALA A 463 12.17 -9.59 -24.42
CA ALA A 463 10.86 -10.21 -24.22
C ALA A 463 10.62 -11.26 -25.34
N PRO A 464 9.91 -12.37 -25.08
CA PRO A 464 9.56 -13.32 -26.14
C PRO A 464 8.73 -12.64 -27.23
N GLU A 465 9.00 -12.90 -28.52
CA GLU A 465 8.33 -12.20 -29.63
C GLU A 465 6.81 -12.48 -29.72
N TYR A 466 6.39 -13.68 -29.32
CA TYR A 466 5.03 -14.21 -29.53
C TYR A 466 4.28 -14.44 -28.21
N ALA A 467 3.14 -13.78 -28.03
CA ALA A 467 2.20 -14.05 -26.95
C ALA A 467 1.25 -15.22 -27.28
N HIS A 468 1.11 -16.14 -26.33
CA HIS A 468 0.19 -17.28 -26.41
C HIS A 468 -1.23 -16.85 -26.01
N GLN A 469 -1.36 -16.05 -24.95
CA GLN A 469 -2.61 -15.39 -24.55
C GLN A 469 -2.47 -13.86 -24.55
N SER A 470 -3.58 -13.15 -24.75
CA SER A 470 -3.64 -11.68 -24.74
C SER A 470 -4.93 -11.25 -24.03
N TRP A 471 -4.79 -10.58 -22.89
CA TRP A 471 -5.91 -10.19 -22.03
C TRP A 471 -6.06 -8.67 -21.99
N TYR A 472 -7.22 -8.17 -22.41
CA TYR A 472 -7.61 -6.79 -22.21
C TYR A 472 -8.28 -6.66 -20.84
N LEU A 473 -7.68 -5.89 -19.93
CA LEU A 473 -8.18 -5.63 -18.59
C LEU A 473 -8.56 -4.15 -18.47
N ARG A 474 -9.86 -3.87 -18.43
CA ARG A 474 -10.38 -2.59 -17.97
C ARG A 474 -10.14 -2.48 -16.45
N VAL A 475 -9.30 -1.54 -16.06
CA VAL A 475 -9.08 -1.11 -14.67
C VAL A 475 -10.01 0.05 -14.42
N ASN A 476 -10.80 -0.01 -13.34
CA ASN A 476 -11.52 1.14 -12.82
C ASN A 476 -12.09 0.95 -11.41
N LEU A 477 -12.49 2.06 -10.79
CA LEU A 477 -13.43 2.12 -9.67
C LEU A 477 -14.87 2.22 -10.23
N GLU A 478 -15.84 1.56 -9.59
CA GLU A 478 -17.28 1.76 -9.87
C GLU A 478 -18.08 1.89 -8.58
N ILE A 479 -18.99 2.88 -8.54
CA ILE A 479 -20.01 3.03 -7.51
C ILE A 479 -21.16 2.06 -7.83
N GLY A 480 -21.29 1.00 -7.05
CA GLY A 480 -22.31 -0.03 -7.21
C GLY A 480 -23.57 0.18 -6.36
N ASP A 481 -24.27 -0.93 -6.10
CA ASP A 481 -25.40 -0.98 -5.16
C ASP A 481 -25.01 -0.40 -3.79
N TRP A 482 -25.97 0.21 -3.09
CA TRP A 482 -25.79 0.88 -1.79
C TRP A 482 -24.73 2.02 -1.80
N ARG A 483 -24.42 2.60 -2.97
CA ARG A 483 -23.36 3.60 -3.17
C ARG A 483 -21.97 3.11 -2.72
N LEU A 484 -21.70 1.81 -2.79
CA LEU A 484 -20.39 1.26 -2.46
C LEU A 484 -19.45 1.42 -3.67
N GLU A 485 -18.48 2.32 -3.60
CA GLU A 485 -17.37 2.36 -4.56
C GLU A 485 -16.46 1.15 -4.34
N ARG A 486 -16.16 0.40 -5.41
CA ARG A 486 -15.27 -0.75 -5.37
C ARG A 486 -14.32 -0.76 -6.56
N GLY A 487 -13.15 -1.36 -6.37
CA GLY A 487 -12.16 -1.56 -7.43
C GLY A 487 -12.53 -2.76 -8.28
N PHE A 488 -12.40 -2.62 -9.60
CA PHE A 488 -12.73 -3.63 -10.59
C PHE A 488 -11.59 -3.89 -11.58
N LEU A 489 -11.47 -5.18 -11.96
CA LEU A 489 -10.78 -5.62 -13.17
C LEU A 489 -11.80 -6.31 -14.09
N ASN A 490 -12.05 -5.68 -15.24
CA ASN A 490 -13.13 -5.94 -16.19
C ASN A 490 -14.55 -5.87 -15.60
N LYS A 491 -14.91 -6.86 -14.78
CA LYS A 491 -16.20 -6.99 -14.05
C LYS A 491 -16.05 -7.73 -12.71
N SER A 492 -14.82 -8.02 -12.29
CA SER A 492 -14.50 -8.67 -11.02
C SER A 492 -14.06 -7.62 -10.00
N THR A 493 -14.65 -7.65 -8.81
CA THR A 493 -14.15 -6.93 -7.63
C THR A 493 -13.74 -7.96 -6.59
N PHE A 494 -12.44 -8.08 -6.32
CA PHE A 494 -11.88 -9.20 -5.58
C PHE A 494 -12.41 -9.29 -4.14
N ARG A 495 -12.75 -10.50 -3.70
CA ARG A 495 -13.13 -10.81 -2.31
C ARG A 495 -12.49 -12.14 -1.89
N ALA A 496 -11.38 -12.04 -1.16
CA ALA A 496 -10.59 -13.21 -0.74
C ALA A 496 -11.36 -14.18 0.16
N ASN A 497 -11.35 -15.47 -0.17
CA ASN A 497 -11.87 -16.52 0.72
C ASN A 497 -10.79 -16.94 1.73
N LEU A 498 -10.69 -16.20 2.84
CA LEU A 498 -9.65 -16.35 3.87
C LEU A 498 -9.58 -17.75 4.53
N LYS A 499 -10.62 -18.59 4.42
CA LYS A 499 -10.64 -19.98 4.93
C LYS A 499 -10.42 -21.05 3.85
N SER A 500 -10.49 -20.68 2.57
CA SER A 500 -10.39 -21.62 1.45
C SER A 500 -9.62 -20.99 0.28
N PRO A 501 -8.28 -20.85 0.39
CA PRO A 501 -7.47 -20.09 -0.56
C PRO A 501 -7.58 -20.60 -1.99
N THR A 502 -7.37 -19.71 -2.97
CA THR A 502 -7.42 -20.03 -4.40
C THR A 502 -6.44 -21.14 -4.78
N LEU A 503 -5.20 -21.08 -4.27
CA LEU A 503 -4.18 -22.14 -4.46
C LEU A 503 -4.64 -23.48 -3.89
N HIS A 504 -5.20 -23.49 -2.67
CA HIS A 504 -5.58 -24.72 -1.99
C HIS A 504 -6.70 -25.44 -2.76
N ARG A 505 -7.76 -24.69 -3.14
CA ARG A 505 -8.83 -25.20 -4.01
C ARG A 505 -8.32 -25.70 -5.35
N LEU A 506 -7.40 -24.97 -5.99
CA LEU A 506 -6.87 -25.33 -7.30
C LEU A 506 -6.06 -26.63 -7.24
N VAL A 507 -5.15 -26.76 -6.27
CA VAL A 507 -4.33 -27.97 -6.09
C VAL A 507 -5.19 -29.18 -5.73
N GLU A 508 -6.12 -29.04 -4.77
CA GLU A 508 -7.04 -30.14 -4.40
C GLU A 508 -7.98 -30.52 -5.55
N GLY A 509 -8.50 -29.54 -6.30
CA GLY A 509 -9.35 -29.74 -7.46
C GLY A 509 -8.63 -30.47 -8.61
N LEU A 510 -7.41 -30.06 -8.93
CA LEU A 510 -6.59 -30.71 -9.95
C LEU A 510 -6.17 -32.13 -9.51
N ALA A 511 -5.69 -32.31 -8.28
CA ALA A 511 -5.27 -33.60 -7.75
C ALA A 511 -6.44 -34.62 -7.65
N SER A 512 -7.66 -34.14 -7.41
CA SER A 512 -8.89 -34.96 -7.46
C SER A 512 -9.42 -35.21 -8.87
N ASN A 513 -8.74 -34.70 -9.91
CA ASN A 513 -9.14 -34.77 -11.33
C ASN A 513 -10.51 -34.12 -11.61
N ASN A 514 -10.90 -33.11 -10.82
CA ASN A 514 -12.12 -32.37 -11.05
C ASN A 514 -11.98 -31.47 -12.30
N GLU A 515 -12.82 -31.68 -13.30
CA GLU A 515 -12.82 -30.95 -14.57
C GLU A 515 -13.08 -29.44 -14.39
N SER A 516 -13.78 -29.02 -13.33
CA SER A 516 -14.01 -27.58 -13.07
C SER A 516 -12.73 -26.79 -12.80
N PHE A 517 -11.64 -27.46 -12.42
CA PHE A 517 -10.34 -26.82 -12.19
C PHE A 517 -9.39 -26.94 -13.39
N GLN A 518 -9.77 -27.66 -14.44
CA GLN A 518 -8.97 -27.88 -15.66
C GLN A 518 -9.51 -27.01 -16.80
N VAL A 519 -9.42 -25.69 -16.63
CA VAL A 519 -9.94 -24.69 -17.58
C VAL A 519 -8.82 -23.76 -18.04
N GLU A 520 -8.61 -23.68 -19.35
CA GLU A 520 -7.69 -22.72 -19.97
C GLU A 520 -8.33 -21.32 -20.04
N GLY A 521 -7.57 -20.28 -19.71
CA GLY A 521 -8.07 -18.91 -19.62
C GLY A 521 -8.95 -18.68 -18.37
N VAL A 522 -10.04 -17.91 -18.52
CA VAL A 522 -10.88 -17.48 -17.39
C VAL A 522 -11.67 -18.66 -16.80
N ASN A 523 -11.26 -19.13 -15.61
CA ASN A 523 -11.91 -20.26 -14.94
C ASN A 523 -13.19 -19.85 -14.20
N THR A 524 -14.28 -19.75 -14.97
CA THR A 524 -15.65 -19.55 -14.47
C THR A 524 -16.32 -20.83 -13.95
N ALA A 525 -15.65 -21.99 -14.00
CA ALA A 525 -16.23 -23.28 -13.62
C ALA A 525 -15.95 -23.62 -12.14
N ALA A 526 -14.80 -23.21 -11.60
CA ALA A 526 -14.45 -23.35 -10.18
C ALA A 526 -14.61 -22.05 -9.36
N PHE A 527 -14.58 -20.88 -10.00
CA PHE A 527 -14.52 -19.58 -9.33
C PHE A 527 -15.63 -18.64 -9.83
N ASP A 528 -16.21 -17.84 -8.93
CA ASP A 528 -17.15 -16.77 -9.32
C ASP A 528 -16.36 -15.57 -9.84
N ALA A 529 -16.21 -15.46 -11.16
CA ALA A 529 -15.41 -14.41 -11.81
C ALA A 529 -15.96 -12.96 -11.65
N ARG A 530 -16.93 -12.73 -10.75
CA ARG A 530 -17.29 -11.40 -10.21
C ARG A 530 -16.51 -11.04 -8.94
N HIS A 531 -15.96 -12.05 -8.27
CA HIS A 531 -15.27 -11.95 -6.98
C HIS A 531 -13.86 -12.58 -7.01
N GLU A 532 -13.59 -13.48 -7.96
CA GLU A 532 -12.35 -14.24 -8.10
C GLU A 532 -12.03 -14.44 -9.59
N LEU A 533 -11.44 -13.44 -10.23
CA LEU A 533 -10.98 -13.52 -11.62
C LEU A 533 -9.68 -14.34 -11.71
N VAL A 534 -9.83 -15.65 -11.86
CA VAL A 534 -8.71 -16.58 -12.08
C VAL A 534 -8.53 -16.83 -13.57
N ILE A 535 -7.41 -16.36 -14.14
CA ILE A 535 -6.97 -16.65 -15.51
C ILE A 535 -5.88 -17.73 -15.45
N SER A 536 -6.06 -18.83 -16.17
CA SER A 536 -5.20 -20.02 -16.04
C SER A 536 -4.48 -20.37 -17.34
N SER A 537 -3.27 -20.93 -17.22
CA SER A 537 -2.53 -21.54 -18.32
C SER A 537 -2.09 -22.96 -17.95
N GLU A 538 -2.51 -23.95 -18.74
CA GLU A 538 -2.15 -25.36 -18.53
C GLU A 538 -0.63 -25.58 -18.62
N THR A 539 0.05 -24.92 -19.57
CA THR A 539 1.49 -25.11 -19.85
C THR A 539 2.29 -23.80 -19.72
N VAL A 540 3.60 -23.84 -20.02
CA VAL A 540 4.42 -22.62 -20.13
C VAL A 540 3.90 -21.77 -21.28
N GLU A 541 3.40 -20.58 -20.97
CA GLU A 541 2.86 -19.64 -21.95
C GLU A 541 3.45 -18.24 -21.79
N VAL A 542 3.42 -17.46 -22.87
CA VAL A 542 3.73 -16.03 -22.85
C VAL A 542 2.41 -15.28 -22.83
N VAL A 543 2.20 -14.40 -21.85
CA VAL A 543 0.92 -13.74 -21.61
C VAL A 543 1.10 -12.23 -21.79
N ASP A 544 0.29 -11.66 -22.68
CA ASP A 544 0.10 -10.21 -22.76
C ASP A 544 -1.06 -9.76 -21.88
N VAL A 545 -0.87 -8.62 -21.21
CA VAL A 545 -1.89 -7.90 -20.47
C VAL A 545 -1.93 -6.46 -20.97
N VAL A 546 -3.02 -6.08 -21.63
CA VAL A 546 -3.35 -4.68 -21.91
C VAL A 546 -4.16 -4.16 -20.73
N LEU A 547 -3.49 -3.47 -19.81
CA LEU A 547 -4.17 -2.62 -18.82
C LEU A 547 -4.73 -1.40 -19.55
N GLN A 548 -6.03 -1.18 -19.50
CA GLN A 548 -6.66 0.09 -19.86
C GLN A 548 -7.28 0.68 -18.61
N ASN A 549 -6.75 1.80 -18.15
CA ASN A 549 -7.34 2.58 -17.07
C ASN A 549 -8.48 3.46 -17.61
N PHE A 550 -9.59 3.49 -16.88
CA PHE A 550 -10.73 4.40 -17.11
C PHE A 550 -10.94 5.39 -15.95
N ASP A 551 -10.15 5.29 -14.88
CA ASP A 551 -10.14 6.24 -13.76
C ASP A 551 -9.23 7.45 -14.06
N GLU A 552 -9.45 8.55 -13.35
CA GLU A 552 -8.54 9.71 -13.32
C GLU A 552 -7.29 9.48 -12.45
N GLY A 553 -7.34 8.49 -11.55
CA GLY A 553 -6.21 8.08 -10.70
C GLY A 553 -5.11 7.32 -11.46
N ASN A 554 -3.93 7.22 -10.84
CA ASN A 554 -2.79 6.44 -11.36
C ASN A 554 -2.61 5.17 -10.53
N HIS A 555 -2.44 4.02 -11.18
CA HIS A 555 -2.52 2.70 -10.54
C HIS A 555 -1.22 1.92 -10.79
N PRO A 556 -0.27 1.90 -9.83
CA PRO A 556 0.82 0.92 -9.82
C PRO A 556 0.21 -0.48 -9.71
N PHE A 557 0.48 -1.37 -10.67
CA PHE A 557 0.11 -2.78 -10.64
C PHE A 557 1.30 -3.65 -10.28
N HIS A 558 1.15 -4.50 -9.27
CA HIS A 558 2.12 -5.51 -8.88
C HIS A 558 1.71 -6.89 -9.42
N LEU A 559 2.69 -7.66 -9.89
CA LEU A 559 2.55 -9.08 -10.23
C LEU A 559 3.42 -9.93 -9.29
N HIS A 560 2.79 -10.84 -8.55
CA HIS A 560 3.51 -11.81 -7.73
C HIS A 560 4.19 -12.86 -8.62
N GLY A 561 5.32 -13.42 -8.16
CA GLY A 561 5.89 -14.64 -8.75
C GLY A 561 6.64 -14.50 -10.09
N ALA A 562 6.56 -13.35 -10.77
CA ALA A 562 7.18 -13.13 -12.07
C ALA A 562 7.53 -11.65 -12.33
N GLU A 563 8.58 -11.42 -13.10
CA GLU A 563 8.85 -10.10 -13.70
C GLU A 563 7.91 -9.81 -14.88
N MET A 564 7.60 -8.53 -15.07
CA MET A 564 6.87 -7.99 -16.20
C MET A 564 7.81 -7.24 -17.15
N PHE A 565 7.80 -7.61 -18.43
CA PHE A 565 8.36 -6.79 -19.51
C PHE A 565 7.37 -5.67 -19.85
N ILE A 566 7.76 -4.42 -19.66
CA ILE A 566 6.91 -3.25 -19.93
C ILE A 566 7.13 -2.80 -21.38
N LEU A 567 6.33 -3.36 -22.31
CA LEU A 567 6.55 -3.21 -23.75
C LEU A 567 6.26 -1.79 -24.25
N ALA A 568 5.15 -1.21 -23.80
CA ALA A 568 4.76 0.17 -24.09
C ALA A 568 3.68 0.66 -23.11
N ALA A 569 3.59 1.96 -22.89
CA ALA A 569 2.52 2.60 -22.13
C ALA A 569 2.23 4.01 -22.68
N GLY A 570 1.06 4.58 -22.35
CA GLY A 570 0.75 5.97 -22.65
C GLY A 570 -0.71 6.36 -22.45
N HIS A 571 -1.01 7.62 -22.74
CA HIS A 571 -2.29 8.23 -22.41
C HIS A 571 -3.40 7.94 -23.45
N GLY A 572 -4.65 7.92 -23.00
CA GLY A 572 -5.82 7.65 -23.82
C GLY A 572 -6.12 6.16 -23.98
N TYR A 573 -6.75 5.79 -25.09
CA TYR A 573 -7.06 4.40 -25.40
C TYR A 573 -5.85 3.66 -26.00
N PHE A 574 -5.71 2.37 -25.67
CA PHE A 574 -4.74 1.48 -26.28
C PHE A 574 -4.81 1.56 -27.83
N PRO A 575 -3.74 1.98 -28.51
CA PRO A 575 -3.76 2.27 -29.96
C PRO A 575 -3.75 1.00 -30.84
N GLY A 576 -3.73 -0.18 -30.24
CA GLY A 576 -3.68 -1.47 -30.93
C GLY A 576 -2.25 -1.92 -31.20
N TYR A 577 -2.06 -3.24 -31.18
CA TYR A 577 -0.78 -3.92 -31.38
C TYR A 577 -0.02 -3.46 -32.63
N GLU A 578 -0.73 -3.21 -33.73
CA GLU A 578 -0.12 -2.80 -35.00
C GLU A 578 0.66 -1.49 -34.90
N SER A 579 0.20 -0.54 -34.07
CA SER A 579 0.90 0.74 -33.84
C SER A 579 2.23 0.58 -33.09
N LEU A 580 2.40 -0.54 -32.38
CA LEU A 580 3.60 -0.89 -31.61
C LEU A 580 4.55 -1.81 -32.40
N GLY A 581 4.24 -2.09 -33.67
CA GLY A 581 5.01 -3.03 -34.49
C GLY A 581 4.70 -4.51 -34.21
N LEU A 582 3.60 -4.81 -33.51
CA LEU A 582 3.18 -6.17 -33.15
C LEU A 582 1.98 -6.64 -33.99
N GLN A 583 1.93 -7.94 -34.28
CA GLN A 583 0.73 -8.58 -34.81
C GLN A 583 -0.43 -8.45 -33.79
N PRO A 584 -1.71 -8.45 -34.24
CA PRO A 584 -2.87 -8.51 -33.33
C PRO A 584 -2.71 -9.58 -32.25
N GLU A 585 -3.18 -9.30 -31.03
CA GLU A 585 -3.04 -10.18 -29.84
C GLU A 585 -1.59 -10.59 -29.52
N GLY A 586 -0.62 -9.75 -29.88
CA GLY A 586 0.79 -9.96 -29.56
C GLY A 586 1.45 -11.12 -30.32
N LYS A 587 0.84 -11.59 -31.40
CA LYS A 587 1.15 -12.85 -32.13
C LYS A 587 2.42 -12.78 -33.00
N GLY A 588 3.48 -12.15 -32.50
CA GLY A 588 4.75 -11.90 -33.20
C GLY A 588 4.89 -10.44 -33.67
N LEU A 589 5.97 -10.17 -34.41
CA LEU A 589 6.28 -8.86 -34.98
C LEU A 589 5.55 -8.61 -36.32
N LEU A 590 5.21 -7.35 -36.62
CA LEU A 590 4.76 -6.93 -37.96
C LEU A 590 5.90 -7.00 -38.97
N ASP A 591 7.09 -6.56 -38.56
CA ASP A 591 8.32 -6.64 -39.35
C ASP A 591 9.41 -7.30 -38.49
N PRO A 592 9.85 -8.53 -38.82
CA PRO A 592 10.95 -9.21 -38.13
C PRO A 592 12.29 -8.46 -38.17
N ALA A 593 12.45 -7.42 -39.00
CA ALA A 593 13.61 -6.53 -38.96
C ALA A 593 13.52 -5.42 -37.89
N ASN A 594 12.35 -5.23 -37.25
CA ASN A 594 12.11 -4.20 -36.24
C ASN A 594 11.55 -4.81 -34.93
N ALA A 595 12.41 -5.50 -34.18
CA ALA A 595 12.09 -6.06 -32.87
C ALA A 595 12.17 -5.05 -31.70
N SER A 596 12.21 -3.73 -31.96
CA SER A 596 12.57 -2.70 -30.95
C SER A 596 11.72 -2.74 -29.67
N VAL A 597 10.42 -3.00 -29.79
CA VAL A 597 9.46 -3.11 -28.67
C VAL A 597 9.71 -4.32 -27.74
N VAL A 598 10.38 -5.37 -28.22
CA VAL A 598 10.74 -6.57 -27.42
C VAL A 598 12.24 -6.74 -27.19
N ALA A 599 13.11 -5.94 -27.81
CA ALA A 599 14.56 -6.17 -27.85
C ALA A 599 15.24 -6.10 -26.46
N ASN A 600 14.92 -5.09 -25.65
CA ASN A 600 15.33 -4.97 -24.24
C ASN A 600 14.40 -3.98 -23.48
N PRO A 601 13.07 -4.24 -23.42
CA PRO A 601 12.14 -3.38 -22.68
C PRO A 601 12.44 -3.45 -21.19
N THR A 602 12.08 -2.40 -20.46
CA THR A 602 12.25 -2.34 -18.99
C THR A 602 11.53 -3.52 -18.34
N ARG A 603 12.26 -4.27 -17.51
CA ARG A 603 11.75 -5.37 -16.67
C ARG A 603 11.55 -4.86 -15.25
N ARG A 604 10.43 -5.23 -14.61
CA ARG A 604 10.13 -4.92 -13.20
C ARG A 604 8.92 -5.70 -12.69
N ASP A 605 8.65 -5.69 -11.38
CA ASP A 605 7.45 -6.32 -10.79
C ASP A 605 6.35 -5.35 -10.32
N VAL A 606 6.56 -4.02 -10.36
CA VAL A 606 5.50 -3.00 -10.16
C VAL A 606 5.49 -1.93 -11.25
N ALA A 607 4.47 -1.91 -12.11
CA ALA A 607 4.36 -0.94 -13.21
C ALA A 607 3.07 -0.11 -13.18
N THR A 608 3.17 1.19 -13.43
CA THR A 608 2.02 2.11 -13.34
C THR A 608 1.25 2.21 -14.65
N VAL A 609 -0.08 2.03 -14.59
CA VAL A 609 -0.99 2.56 -15.62
C VAL A 609 -1.50 3.94 -15.19
N GLU A 610 -1.30 4.94 -16.06
CA GLU A 610 -1.64 6.34 -15.75
C GLU A 610 -3.14 6.63 -15.89
N GLY A 611 -3.60 7.75 -15.30
CA GLY A 611 -4.99 8.23 -15.38
C GLY A 611 -5.46 8.36 -16.83
N PHE A 612 -6.60 7.74 -17.14
CA PHE A 612 -7.15 7.56 -18.50
C PHE A 612 -6.15 7.03 -19.55
N GLY A 613 -5.10 6.30 -19.12
CA GLY A 613 -4.07 5.72 -19.97
C GLY A 613 -4.11 4.20 -20.07
N TRP A 614 -3.08 3.63 -20.69
CA TRP A 614 -2.92 2.20 -20.90
C TRP A 614 -1.47 1.76 -20.72
N SER A 615 -1.27 0.46 -20.45
CA SER A 615 0.03 -0.20 -20.43
C SER A 615 -0.10 -1.59 -21.07
N LEU A 616 0.83 -1.93 -21.97
CA LEU A 616 1.00 -3.27 -22.52
C LEU A 616 2.16 -3.95 -21.80
N ILE A 617 1.80 -4.92 -20.97
CA ILE A 617 2.69 -5.76 -20.18
C ILE A 617 2.79 -7.13 -20.84
N ARG A 618 3.99 -7.74 -20.84
CA ARG A 618 4.22 -9.13 -21.23
C ARG A 618 4.94 -9.87 -20.11
N PHE A 619 4.52 -11.07 -19.77
CA PHE A 619 5.24 -11.95 -18.83
C PHE A 619 5.22 -13.41 -19.32
N VAL A 620 5.92 -14.30 -18.62
CA VAL A 620 5.94 -15.74 -18.91
C VAL A 620 5.32 -16.49 -17.74
N ALA A 621 4.29 -17.30 -18.02
CA ALA A 621 3.60 -18.16 -17.08
C ALA A 621 4.35 -19.51 -16.89
N ASP A 622 5.66 -19.47 -16.66
CA ASP A 622 6.50 -20.67 -16.52
C ASP A 622 6.56 -21.22 -15.08
N ASN A 623 6.44 -20.33 -14.10
CA ASN A 623 6.49 -20.57 -12.67
C ASN A 623 5.14 -21.11 -12.11
N PRO A 624 5.04 -22.37 -11.66
CA PRO A 624 3.79 -22.95 -11.19
C PRO A 624 3.27 -22.29 -9.91
N GLY A 625 2.00 -21.89 -9.90
CA GLY A 625 1.37 -21.28 -8.72
C GLY A 625 0.07 -20.55 -9.04
N VAL A 626 -0.54 -19.98 -8.00
CA VAL A 626 -1.55 -18.93 -8.13
C VAL A 626 -0.90 -17.63 -7.70
N TRP A 627 -0.80 -16.70 -8.64
CA TRP A 627 -0.09 -15.44 -8.51
C TRP A 627 -1.08 -14.29 -8.50
N ASN A 628 -1.04 -13.48 -7.45
CA ASN A 628 -1.91 -12.32 -7.32
C ASN A 628 -1.42 -11.19 -8.25
N PHE A 629 -2.36 -10.49 -8.89
CA PHE A 629 -2.08 -9.35 -9.75
C PHE A 629 -3.05 -8.22 -9.41
N HIS A 630 -2.54 -7.14 -8.83
CA HIS A 630 -3.37 -6.15 -8.13
C HIS A 630 -2.77 -4.76 -8.18
N CYS A 631 -3.59 -3.74 -7.92
CA CYS A 631 -3.07 -2.40 -7.68
C CYS A 631 -2.36 -2.35 -6.31
N HIS A 632 -1.14 -1.81 -6.26
CA HIS A 632 -0.37 -1.66 -5.01
C HIS A 632 -0.71 -0.36 -4.23
N MET A 633 -1.71 0.39 -4.70
CA MET A 633 -2.47 1.31 -3.85
C MET A 633 -3.36 0.44 -2.95
N LEU A 634 -2.97 0.23 -1.69
CA LEU A 634 -3.57 -0.80 -0.83
C LEU A 634 -5.06 -0.56 -0.58
N TRP A 635 -5.49 0.70 -0.52
CA TRP A 635 -6.91 1.05 -0.46
C TRP A 635 -7.70 0.56 -1.69
N HIS A 636 -7.11 0.65 -2.89
CA HIS A 636 -7.73 0.14 -4.13
C HIS A 636 -7.66 -1.39 -4.20
N ALA A 637 -6.58 -2.01 -3.70
CA ALA A 637 -6.44 -3.46 -3.59
C ALA A 637 -7.58 -4.06 -2.76
N GLU A 638 -7.81 -3.51 -1.58
CA GLU A 638 -8.85 -3.95 -0.64
C GLU A 638 -10.26 -3.51 -1.05
N ALA A 639 -10.39 -2.44 -1.84
CA ALA A 639 -11.63 -2.15 -2.57
C ALA A 639 -11.96 -3.22 -3.64
N GLY A 640 -11.01 -4.10 -3.97
CA GLY A 640 -11.17 -5.25 -4.87
C GLY A 640 -10.44 -5.17 -6.20
N MET A 641 -9.50 -4.23 -6.39
CA MET A 641 -8.72 -4.08 -7.63
C MET A 641 -7.59 -5.12 -7.75
N ALA A 642 -7.98 -6.40 -7.78
CA ALA A 642 -7.10 -7.57 -7.86
C ALA A 642 -7.69 -8.71 -8.69
N MET A 643 -6.83 -9.57 -9.21
CA MET A 643 -7.15 -10.83 -9.89
C MET A 643 -6.02 -11.85 -9.68
N GLN A 644 -6.14 -13.06 -10.25
CA GLN A 644 -5.12 -14.09 -10.12
C GLN A 644 -4.75 -14.73 -11.46
N PHE A 645 -3.45 -14.97 -11.67
CA PHE A 645 -2.93 -15.84 -12.72
C PHE A 645 -2.59 -17.22 -12.13
N ALA A 646 -3.19 -18.28 -12.67
CA ALA A 646 -2.98 -19.68 -12.28
C ALA A 646 -2.10 -20.38 -13.32
N SER A 647 -0.79 -20.33 -13.10
CA SER A 647 0.21 -20.81 -14.04
C SER A 647 0.51 -22.30 -13.84
N ARG A 648 0.71 -23.03 -14.95
CA ARG A 648 1.19 -24.42 -15.00
C ARG A 648 0.28 -25.44 -14.33
N LEU A 649 -0.97 -25.52 -14.77
CA LEU A 649 -1.90 -26.56 -14.29
C LEU A 649 -1.36 -27.99 -14.58
N ASP A 650 -0.49 -28.16 -15.59
CA ASP A 650 0.26 -29.39 -15.88
C ASP A 650 1.16 -29.86 -14.72
N VAL A 651 1.69 -28.90 -13.95
CA VAL A 651 2.52 -29.16 -12.75
C VAL A 651 1.68 -29.13 -11.47
N LEU A 652 0.75 -28.18 -11.32
CA LEU A 652 -0.05 -28.04 -10.08
C LEU A 652 -0.90 -29.29 -9.77
N ARG A 653 -1.33 -30.05 -10.78
CA ARG A 653 -1.99 -31.36 -10.62
C ARG A 653 -1.12 -32.44 -9.94
N THR A 654 0.19 -32.22 -9.82
CA THR A 654 1.14 -33.12 -9.13
C THR A 654 1.46 -32.69 -7.71
N TRP A 655 1.00 -31.50 -7.31
CA TRP A 655 1.27 -30.94 -5.99
C TRP A 655 0.29 -31.45 -4.93
N ALA A 656 0.68 -31.28 -3.67
CA ALA A 656 -0.21 -31.32 -2.52
C ALA A 656 0.10 -30.11 -1.65
N VAL A 657 -0.93 -29.48 -1.06
CA VAL A 657 -0.73 -28.37 -0.11
C VAL A 657 0.04 -28.92 1.11
N PRO A 658 1.16 -28.30 1.52
CA PRO A 658 1.90 -28.76 2.70
C PRO A 658 1.02 -28.68 3.96
N GLU A 659 1.12 -29.71 4.81
CA GLU A 659 0.25 -29.84 6.00
C GLU A 659 0.30 -28.60 6.89
N GLU A 660 1.46 -27.95 7.05
CA GLU A 660 1.60 -26.73 7.84
C GLU A 660 0.80 -25.54 7.27
N SER A 661 0.72 -25.40 5.94
CA SER A 661 -0.10 -24.37 5.27
C SER A 661 -1.59 -24.69 5.41
N ALA A 662 -1.97 -25.97 5.24
CA ALA A 662 -3.36 -26.42 5.42
C ALA A 662 -3.86 -26.23 6.87
N ARG A 663 -3.00 -26.47 7.88
CA ARG A 663 -3.33 -26.27 9.30
C ARG A 663 -3.68 -24.81 9.65
N LEU A 664 -3.30 -23.81 8.86
CA LEU A 664 -3.75 -22.42 9.07
C LEU A 664 -5.27 -22.30 8.92
N CYS A 665 -5.85 -23.01 7.95
CA CYS A 665 -7.27 -22.99 7.62
C CYS A 665 -8.17 -23.72 8.65
N GLU A 666 -7.59 -24.38 9.67
CA GLU A 666 -8.33 -24.97 10.79
C GLU A 666 -8.95 -23.93 11.74
N ALA A 667 -8.49 -22.68 11.70
CA ALA A 667 -9.05 -21.60 12.52
C ALA A 667 -10.54 -21.35 12.20
N SER A 668 -11.28 -20.73 13.13
CA SER A 668 -12.64 -20.31 12.83
C SER A 668 -12.62 -19.14 11.84
N VAL A 669 -13.74 -18.91 11.15
CA VAL A 669 -13.86 -17.78 10.23
C VAL A 669 -13.71 -16.45 10.99
N GLU A 670 -14.26 -16.35 12.21
CA GLU A 670 -14.13 -15.14 13.03
C GLU A 670 -12.69 -14.84 13.46
N GLU A 671 -11.85 -15.88 13.65
CA GLU A 671 -10.43 -15.72 13.97
C GLU A 671 -9.59 -15.31 12.76
N LEU A 672 -9.94 -15.79 11.56
CA LEU A 672 -9.26 -15.43 10.31
C LEU A 672 -9.65 -14.05 9.80
N GLU A 673 -10.86 -13.57 10.10
CA GLU A 673 -11.37 -12.26 9.67
C GLU A 673 -10.95 -11.08 10.56
N LYS A 674 -10.21 -11.30 11.65
CA LYS A 674 -9.71 -10.20 12.50
C LYS A 674 -8.70 -9.34 11.75
N GLY A 675 -8.98 -8.04 11.65
CA GLY A 675 -8.17 -7.10 10.87
C GLY A 675 -8.24 -7.35 9.36
N ALA A 676 -9.20 -8.14 8.87
CA ALA A 676 -9.48 -8.27 7.46
C ALA A 676 -10.36 -7.10 6.97
N THR A 677 -10.33 -6.87 5.66
CA THR A 677 -11.15 -5.88 4.95
C THR A 677 -12.65 -6.09 5.21
N PRO A 678 -13.42 -5.03 5.50
CA PRO A 678 -14.82 -5.14 5.87
C PRO A 678 -15.69 -5.72 4.74
N LYS A 679 -16.58 -6.64 5.10
CA LYS A 679 -17.58 -7.19 4.19
C LYS A 679 -18.63 -6.15 3.83
N ASP A 680 -18.93 -6.01 2.55
CA ASP A 680 -19.97 -5.12 2.01
C ASP A 680 -21.32 -5.22 2.75
N SER A 681 -21.64 -6.42 3.26
CA SER A 681 -22.85 -6.70 4.04
C SER A 681 -23.00 -5.91 5.35
N ILE A 682 -21.94 -5.27 5.88
CA ILE A 682 -22.07 -4.39 7.06
C ILE A 682 -22.68 -3.03 6.70
N PHE A 683 -22.76 -2.69 5.41
CA PHE A 683 -23.26 -1.42 4.88
C PHE A 683 -24.64 -1.54 4.19
N TYR A 684 -25.23 -2.73 4.11
CA TYR A 684 -26.55 -2.92 3.51
C TYR A 684 -27.67 -2.44 4.45
N GLY A 685 -28.68 -1.76 3.90
CA GLY A 685 -29.80 -1.21 4.68
C GLY A 685 -29.56 0.20 5.23
N PHE A 686 -28.43 0.85 4.92
CA PHE A 686 -28.22 2.27 5.18
C PHE A 686 -29.00 3.14 4.18
N ASP A 687 -30.33 3.18 4.33
CA ASP A 687 -31.19 4.15 3.66
C ASP A 687 -30.88 5.55 4.22
N GLY A 688 -29.98 6.28 3.54
CA GLY A 688 -29.30 7.51 4.00
C GLY A 688 -30.21 8.65 4.44
N THR A 689 -30.78 8.52 5.64
CA THR A 689 -31.81 9.39 6.23
C THR A 689 -31.52 9.76 7.70
N GLU A 690 -30.58 9.07 8.35
CA GLU A 690 -30.08 9.40 9.70
C GLU A 690 -28.80 10.25 9.69
N ALA A 691 -28.33 10.69 8.51
CA ALA A 691 -27.17 11.55 8.32
C ALA A 691 -27.59 12.91 7.73
N ALA A 692 -28.07 13.82 8.60
CA ALA A 692 -28.46 15.20 8.28
C ALA A 692 -28.28 16.13 9.49
#